data_AF-A0A8H5K8U8-F1
#
_entry.id   AF-A0A8H5K8U8-F1
#
_cell.length_a   1.000
_cell.length_b   1.000
_cell.length_c   1.000
_cell.angle_alpha   90.00
_cell.angle_beta   90.00
_cell.angle_gamma   90.00
#
_symmetry.space_group_name_H-M   'P 1'
#
loop_
_entity.id
_entity.type
_entity.pdbx_description
1 polymer ?
#
loop_
_entity_poly.entity_id
_entity_poly.type
_entity_poly.pdbx_seq_one_letter_code
_entity_poly.pdbx_strand_id
1 'polypeptide(L)'
;MRSLTISGLLALAALPQLGLSSALERRQTSSNTATVDLSKGRGSPKHLASGFIYGIPDSGFGQSPTQIPDHFYTDMGFNYARAGGAQMSEGGWVQGLQAYVARFNSTKQNYLTSRKFGARFQLLPHDIWGTDHATSTTAWPGDNGDWTDYDKFLNQLLGDLQSNNMLDGLDIDIWNEADGSFWSRSQDQYLQMWNRTYKRIRSSSAFKNVPLVGPSSAGQPSTSNSWWVAFVKYVMANMVVPDQWTWHDEPGDVANDHGNWQTLRQQYNAPDNQVNINEYAVFSQQVATGAAWWISRLERYNYIGLRGNWLSGCALHDFMASLLGKSDDNSCTAGGYVPNGEYQVYKYYNLNMTGTRATTTGSGDGKLDVYATIGTDKVRVLTGVNIATGTWYITINNLSSVGLPTSGSLAIHTYGFVDNGHYGGVSAPTDRGVYSHTYSGNSVTFPVYQTNEDKNTAWTFEFAIQCQHYTLISSTWKFITVAPIFFVLLARLCLVSASGSNIFFVPNFTPWGGSTNGIDGALNWMGWPNDGNNKAPKDGKSVSVADGDKSYTNWLGNKKYMAPISPWFFTHYGPEVDWSKNWVFPSGSLIFDRWNEVLQKGFPMVEILTWNDYGESHYIGPLKNKHTDDGASKWSNDMPHNGWLDLSKPFIAAYKNKDTSVAKYIEKDQIIYWYRRNLKGLNCDATDTTSGRAPPKPNENYFQGRPDGWQTMEDTVYVVSLLQSAGTVIIKSGSNTVTKEVPAGATLIKVDAGLGKQTFTLKRGSTNVLSDTSLMDITAVCPCGLYNFNAYVGTVAAGFSDPLDGSGLASLTVGLHVTTCQPKPSLGTNPASPTQANDPPTVTNPGNGNACVEGAVADGQSDQCKCIRYGTAVSPPASNGREGCPASGLDDSYKGLCSYTCNHGYCPDTACRYC
;
A
#
# COMPACT_ATOMS: atom_id res chain seq x y z
N MET A 1 -1.52 -48.77 92.02
CA MET A 1 -1.76 -49.88 91.06
C MET A 1 -2.64 -49.34 89.94
N ARG A 2 -2.15 -49.47 88.70
CA ARG A 2 -2.87 -49.45 87.40
C ARG A 2 -3.97 -48.40 87.13
N SER A 3 -3.72 -47.55 86.12
CA SER A 3 -4.45 -47.44 84.84
C SER A 3 -4.73 -46.00 84.39
N LEU A 4 -4.36 -45.74 83.12
CA LEU A 4 -4.91 -44.87 82.05
C LEU A 4 -5.75 -43.63 82.47
N THR A 5 -5.61 -42.45 81.84
CA THR A 5 -5.74 -42.15 80.40
C THR A 5 -5.23 -40.72 80.10
N ILE A 6 -4.92 -40.44 78.84
CA ILE A 6 -4.31 -39.22 78.27
C ILE A 6 -5.28 -38.02 78.22
N SER A 7 -4.80 -36.80 78.50
CA SER A 7 -4.86 -35.62 77.59
C SER A 7 -4.68 -34.27 78.32
N GLY A 8 -3.77 -33.43 77.79
CA GLY A 8 -4.05 -32.00 77.57
C GLY A 8 -3.27 -30.96 78.41
N LEU A 9 -2.55 -30.10 77.67
CA LEU A 9 -2.03 -28.76 78.05
C LEU A 9 -0.86 -28.75 79.08
N LEU A 10 0.10 -27.82 79.10
CA LEU A 10 0.29 -26.46 78.56
C LEU A 10 1.80 -26.16 78.71
N ALA A 11 2.48 -25.61 77.70
CA ALA A 11 3.81 -25.01 77.90
C ALA A 11 3.98 -23.75 77.04
N LEU A 12 4.15 -22.62 77.72
CA LEU A 12 4.42 -21.29 77.17
C LEU A 12 5.80 -21.23 76.50
N ALA A 13 5.86 -20.67 75.30
CA ALA A 13 7.09 -20.16 74.70
C ALA A 13 6.83 -18.78 74.08
N ALA A 14 7.75 -17.85 74.32
CA ALA A 14 7.67 -16.43 74.00
C ALA A 14 7.66 -16.15 72.48
N LEU A 15 6.83 -15.19 72.06
CA LEU A 15 6.73 -14.64 70.71
C LEU A 15 7.87 -13.64 70.43
N PRO A 16 8.57 -13.73 69.28
CA PRO A 16 9.13 -12.57 68.62
C PRO A 16 8.11 -12.04 67.58
N GLN A 17 7.70 -10.77 67.75
CA GLN A 17 6.99 -10.01 66.72
C GLN A 17 7.87 -9.86 65.48
N LEU A 18 7.53 -10.58 64.40
CA LEU A 18 7.98 -10.25 63.05
C LEU A 18 7.13 -9.07 62.56
N GLY A 19 7.62 -7.85 62.81
CA GLY A 19 7.15 -6.66 62.10
C GLY A 19 7.55 -6.76 60.63
N LEU A 20 6.64 -7.23 59.78
CA LEU A 20 6.71 -6.97 58.35
C LEU A 20 6.47 -5.47 58.15
N SER A 21 7.54 -4.69 58.10
CA SER A 21 7.50 -3.34 57.54
C SER A 21 7.18 -3.47 56.05
N SER A 22 5.90 -3.31 55.69
CA SER A 22 5.54 -2.94 54.33
C SER A 22 6.30 -1.65 54.02
N ALA A 23 7.08 -1.65 52.93
CA ALA A 23 7.65 -0.40 52.44
C ALA A 23 6.49 0.57 52.24
N LEU A 24 6.56 1.76 52.83
CA LEU A 24 5.56 2.81 52.65
C LEU A 24 5.51 3.16 51.16
N GLU A 25 4.52 2.65 50.43
CA GLU A 25 4.32 3.02 49.03
C GLU A 25 4.03 4.52 48.94
N ARG A 26 4.68 5.20 47.99
CA ARG A 26 4.53 6.64 47.80
C ARG A 26 3.08 6.94 47.41
N ARG A 27 2.40 7.80 48.16
CA ARG A 27 1.00 8.19 47.89
C ARG A 27 0.84 8.63 46.42
N GLN A 28 -0.16 8.08 45.73
CA GLN A 28 -0.56 8.51 44.39
C GLN A 28 -0.94 10.00 44.40
N THR A 29 -0.36 10.77 43.47
CA THR A 29 -0.63 12.19 43.24
C THR A 29 -0.61 12.48 41.73
N SER A 30 -1.11 13.64 41.30
CA SER A 30 -0.93 14.08 39.90
C SER A 30 0.54 14.20 39.50
N SER A 31 1.43 14.49 40.44
CA SER A 31 2.88 14.61 40.19
C SER A 31 3.51 13.30 39.72
N ASN A 32 3.04 12.14 40.16
CA ASN A 32 3.62 10.83 39.82
C ASN A 32 2.66 9.93 39.05
N THR A 33 1.61 10.48 38.43
CA THR A 33 0.59 9.71 37.71
C THR A 33 0.49 10.17 36.26
N ALA A 34 0.70 9.26 35.31
CA ALA A 34 0.33 9.46 33.91
C ALA A 34 -1.12 9.02 33.67
N THR A 35 -1.76 9.58 32.65
CA THR A 35 -3.17 9.28 32.34
C THR A 35 -3.36 8.85 30.90
N VAL A 36 -4.32 7.93 30.69
CA VAL A 36 -4.83 7.50 29.39
C VAL A 36 -6.34 7.72 29.37
N ASP A 37 -6.86 8.41 28.36
CA ASP A 37 -8.29 8.59 28.12
C ASP A 37 -8.71 7.83 26.86
N LEU A 38 -9.43 6.71 27.08
CA LEU A 38 -9.84 5.82 25.99
C LEU A 38 -10.99 6.38 25.13
N SER A 39 -11.69 7.42 25.60
CA SER A 39 -12.81 8.01 24.86
C SER A 39 -12.38 9.00 23.76
N LYS A 40 -11.11 9.39 23.73
CA LYS A 40 -10.58 10.45 22.85
C LYS A 40 -9.46 9.93 21.98
N GLY A 41 -9.78 9.65 20.72
CA GLY A 41 -8.82 9.25 19.70
C GLY A 41 -8.04 10.42 19.10
N ARG A 42 -6.76 10.19 18.77
CA ARG A 42 -5.86 11.12 18.05
C ARG A 42 -5.51 10.60 16.64
N GLY A 43 -6.35 9.73 16.06
CA GLY A 43 -6.12 9.10 14.76
C GLY A 43 -5.21 7.88 14.82
N SER A 44 -4.81 7.37 13.65
CA SER A 44 -3.94 6.18 13.54
C SER A 44 -2.53 6.46 14.07
N PRO A 45 -1.79 5.45 14.56
CA PRO A 45 -0.34 5.49 14.74
C PRO A 45 0.38 6.06 13.52
N LYS A 46 1.44 6.83 13.75
CA LYS A 46 2.17 7.54 12.69
C LYS A 46 3.67 7.21 12.67
N HIS A 47 4.17 6.45 13.64
CA HIS A 47 5.58 6.03 13.72
C HIS A 47 6.53 7.25 13.70
N LEU A 48 6.13 8.31 14.41
CA LEU A 48 6.80 9.62 14.32
C LEU A 48 8.21 9.61 14.91
N ALA A 49 8.50 8.69 15.83
CA ALA A 49 9.83 8.50 16.42
C ALA A 49 10.70 7.49 15.64
N SER A 50 10.18 6.83 14.60
CA SER A 50 10.90 5.79 13.86
C SER A 50 11.86 6.39 12.83
N GLY A 51 12.84 7.16 13.29
CA GLY A 51 13.91 7.68 12.45
C GLY A 51 15.18 7.94 13.24
N PHE A 52 16.28 8.14 12.53
CA PHE A 52 17.60 8.38 13.13
C PHE A 52 18.53 9.11 12.17
N ILE A 53 19.52 9.82 12.72
CA ILE A 53 20.61 10.43 11.96
C ILE A 53 21.72 9.41 11.71
N TYR A 54 22.25 9.35 10.49
CA TYR A 54 23.21 8.36 10.02
C TYR A 54 22.75 6.92 10.29
N GLY A 55 23.63 6.00 10.67
CA GLY A 55 23.29 4.64 11.09
C GLY A 55 22.98 3.63 9.95
N ILE A 56 23.05 4.07 8.70
CA ILE A 56 22.82 3.26 7.50
C ILE A 56 24.15 2.99 6.80
N PRO A 57 24.55 1.72 6.63
CA PRO A 57 25.76 1.36 5.89
C PRO A 57 25.80 1.94 4.49
N ASP A 58 26.99 2.38 4.11
CA ASP A 58 27.29 2.86 2.77
C ASP A 58 28.77 2.65 2.43
N SER A 59 29.13 2.90 1.17
CA SER A 59 30.46 2.63 0.67
C SER A 59 31.56 3.53 1.25
N GLY A 60 31.23 4.59 2.01
CA GLY A 60 32.19 5.56 2.53
C GLY A 60 33.29 4.96 3.42
N PHE A 61 32.99 3.82 4.07
CA PHE A 61 33.97 3.05 4.85
C PHE A 61 34.08 1.58 4.38
N GLY A 62 33.76 1.32 3.11
CA GLY A 62 33.80 -0.02 2.52
C GLY A 62 32.65 -0.95 2.93
N GLN A 63 31.60 -0.41 3.56
CA GLN A 63 30.42 -1.16 3.96
C GLN A 63 29.45 -1.32 2.77
N SER A 64 28.58 -2.32 2.83
CA SER A 64 27.53 -2.49 1.82
C SER A 64 26.22 -1.83 2.26
N PRO A 65 25.51 -1.09 1.39
CA PRO A 65 24.17 -0.57 1.69
C PRO A 65 23.12 -1.62 2.06
N THR A 66 23.38 -2.89 1.74
CA THR A 66 22.51 -4.03 2.07
C THR A 66 23.00 -4.85 3.26
N GLN A 67 23.98 -4.33 4.03
CA GLN A 67 24.61 -5.09 5.11
C GLN A 67 23.64 -5.34 6.26
N ILE A 68 22.83 -4.35 6.63
CA ILE A 68 21.73 -4.51 7.59
C ILE A 68 20.58 -5.27 6.91
N PRO A 69 20.13 -6.41 7.45
CA PRO A 69 18.99 -7.13 6.90
C PRO A 69 17.71 -6.29 6.84
N ASP A 70 16.98 -6.40 5.73
CA ASP A 70 15.76 -5.61 5.44
C ASP A 70 14.71 -5.62 6.55
N HIS A 71 14.58 -6.76 7.26
CA HIS A 71 13.59 -6.89 8.32
C HIS A 71 13.81 -5.90 9.47
N PHE A 72 15.05 -5.43 9.70
CA PHE A 72 15.29 -4.44 10.75
C PHE A 72 14.63 -3.08 10.43
N TYR A 73 14.63 -2.69 9.16
CA TYR A 73 13.94 -1.48 8.71
C TYR A 73 12.42 -1.65 8.75
N THR A 74 11.90 -2.79 8.29
CA THR A 74 10.45 -3.02 8.26
C THR A 74 9.85 -3.21 9.65
N ASP A 75 10.53 -3.95 10.54
CA ASP A 75 10.03 -4.29 11.87
C ASP A 75 9.95 -3.04 12.76
N MET A 76 10.90 -2.11 12.69
CA MET A 76 10.87 -0.87 13.48
C MET A 76 9.93 0.21 12.93
N GLY A 77 9.35 -0.01 11.75
CA GLY A 77 8.52 0.97 11.06
C GLY A 77 9.31 2.19 10.58
N PHE A 78 10.51 1.95 10.01
CA PHE A 78 11.44 2.99 9.58
C PHE A 78 10.77 4.05 8.69
N ASN A 79 10.78 5.30 9.16
CA ASN A 79 9.96 6.40 8.66
C ASN A 79 10.80 7.61 8.20
N TYR A 80 11.96 7.84 8.82
CA TYR A 80 12.88 8.93 8.47
C TYR A 80 14.35 8.54 8.63
N ALA A 81 15.20 9.07 7.77
CA ALA A 81 16.64 9.12 7.97
C ALA A 81 17.18 10.52 7.69
N ARG A 82 18.35 10.83 8.26
CA ARG A 82 19.07 12.09 8.03
C ARG A 82 20.56 11.84 7.86
N ALA A 83 21.17 12.32 6.77
CA ALA A 83 22.60 12.11 6.52
C ALA A 83 23.15 13.06 5.44
N GLY A 84 24.47 13.19 5.37
CA GLY A 84 25.20 13.95 4.35
C GLY A 84 26.66 13.53 4.11
N GLY A 85 27.07 12.34 4.58
CA GLY A 85 28.43 11.80 4.36
C GLY A 85 29.50 12.35 5.30
N ALA A 86 29.14 12.73 6.53
CA ALA A 86 30.08 13.26 7.53
C ALA A 86 31.25 12.31 7.83
N GLN A 87 32.35 12.86 8.33
CA GLN A 87 33.53 12.13 8.85
C GLN A 87 34.25 11.21 7.85
N MET A 88 33.83 11.18 6.58
CA MET A 88 34.56 10.52 5.51
C MET A 88 35.93 11.19 5.28
N SER A 89 36.96 10.37 5.07
CA SER A 89 38.36 10.79 4.95
C SER A 89 38.64 11.75 3.80
N GLU A 90 37.81 11.68 2.75
CA GLU A 90 37.89 12.47 1.53
C GLU A 90 37.58 13.95 1.79
N GLY A 91 36.86 14.28 2.87
CA GLY A 91 36.31 15.62 3.10
C GLY A 91 35.05 15.86 2.28
N GLY A 92 34.65 17.12 2.10
CA GLY A 92 33.50 17.53 1.28
C GLY A 92 33.87 18.58 0.22
N TRP A 93 32.91 19.39 -0.20
CA TRP A 93 33.09 20.40 -1.25
C TRP A 93 34.34 21.28 -1.06
N VAL A 94 34.60 21.74 0.17
CA VAL A 94 35.75 22.63 0.44
C VAL A 94 37.12 21.96 0.25
N GLN A 95 37.17 20.63 0.10
CA GLN A 95 38.36 19.87 -0.28
C GLN A 95 38.42 19.55 -1.79
N GLY A 96 37.40 19.93 -2.57
CA GLY A 96 37.35 19.82 -4.03
C GLY A 96 36.27 18.87 -4.55
N LEU A 97 36.12 18.83 -5.87
CA LEU A 97 35.01 18.10 -6.52
C LEU A 97 35.02 16.58 -6.25
N GLN A 98 36.20 15.97 -6.14
CA GLN A 98 36.29 14.53 -5.84
C GLN A 98 35.76 14.20 -4.43
N ALA A 99 36.11 15.04 -3.44
CA ALA A 99 35.62 14.93 -2.08
C ALA A 99 34.10 15.13 -1.99
N TYR A 100 33.58 16.15 -2.70
CA TYR A 100 32.14 16.33 -2.88
C TYR A 100 31.46 15.08 -3.46
N VAL A 101 31.99 14.50 -4.54
CA VAL A 101 31.40 13.31 -5.17
C VAL A 101 31.38 12.11 -4.21
N ALA A 102 32.41 11.96 -3.37
CA ALA A 102 32.47 10.90 -2.37
C ALA A 102 31.32 11.02 -1.35
N ARG A 103 31.14 12.20 -0.72
CA ARG A 103 30.03 12.44 0.24
C ARG A 103 28.67 12.37 -0.42
N PHE A 104 28.53 12.90 -1.64
CA PHE A 104 27.27 12.80 -2.38
C PHE A 104 26.90 11.34 -2.67
N ASN A 105 27.86 10.48 -3.02
CA ASN A 105 27.60 9.06 -3.28
C ASN A 105 27.20 8.30 -2.00
N SER A 106 27.86 8.54 -0.87
CA SER A 106 27.47 8.00 0.44
C SER A 106 26.03 8.42 0.79
N THR A 107 25.74 9.72 0.70
CA THR A 107 24.40 10.30 0.91
C THR A 107 23.35 9.67 -0.01
N LYS A 108 23.66 9.50 -1.30
CA LYS A 108 22.78 8.87 -2.28
C LYS A 108 22.44 7.44 -1.90
N GLN A 109 23.39 6.67 -1.37
CA GLN A 109 23.12 5.30 -0.92
C GLN A 109 22.18 5.29 0.29
N ASN A 110 22.40 6.16 1.27
CA ASN A 110 21.48 6.32 2.41
C ASN A 110 20.06 6.76 1.95
N TYR A 111 19.97 7.68 0.98
CA TYR A 111 18.68 8.06 0.36
C TYR A 111 18.00 6.85 -0.29
N LEU A 112 18.71 6.08 -1.12
CA LEU A 112 18.14 4.92 -1.80
C LEU A 112 17.66 3.84 -0.81
N THR A 113 18.42 3.56 0.24
CA THR A 113 18.00 2.66 1.32
C THR A 113 16.75 3.19 2.03
N SER A 114 16.69 4.49 2.31
CA SER A 114 15.51 5.13 2.91
C SER A 114 14.26 4.96 2.04
N ARG A 115 14.37 5.28 0.76
CA ARG A 115 13.25 5.18 -0.19
C ARG A 115 12.82 3.74 -0.44
N LYS A 116 13.74 2.76 -0.39
CA LYS A 116 13.42 1.32 -0.48
C LYS A 116 12.35 0.90 0.53
N PHE A 117 12.36 1.47 1.72
CA PHE A 117 11.40 1.17 2.80
C PHE A 117 10.29 2.23 2.95
N GLY A 118 10.19 3.18 2.03
CA GLY A 118 9.20 4.25 2.06
C GLY A 118 9.53 5.41 3.01
N ALA A 119 10.63 5.33 3.76
CA ALA A 119 11.10 6.37 4.68
C ALA A 119 11.50 7.66 3.93
N ARG A 120 11.24 8.81 4.54
CA ARG A 120 11.73 10.10 4.04
C ARG A 120 13.22 10.26 4.36
N PHE A 121 13.92 11.04 3.54
CA PHE A 121 15.35 11.29 3.70
C PHE A 121 15.62 12.78 3.85
N GLN A 122 16.17 13.18 4.99
CA GLN A 122 16.58 14.55 5.29
C GLN A 122 18.06 14.72 4.96
N LEU A 123 18.32 15.40 3.85
CA LEU A 123 19.66 15.72 3.38
C LEU A 123 20.31 16.76 4.28
N LEU A 124 21.59 16.55 4.58
CA LEU A 124 22.46 17.52 5.24
C LEU A 124 23.47 18.13 4.25
N PRO A 125 23.18 19.26 3.59
CA PRO A 125 24.13 19.95 2.73
C PRO A 125 25.38 20.43 3.48
N HIS A 126 25.29 20.67 4.80
CA HIS A 126 26.43 21.09 5.62
C HIS A 126 27.56 20.04 5.63
N ASP A 127 27.20 18.75 5.68
CA ASP A 127 28.15 17.66 5.62
C ASP A 127 28.73 17.56 4.21
N ILE A 128 27.91 17.69 3.16
CA ILE A 128 28.41 17.64 1.79
C ILE A 128 29.33 18.84 1.49
N TRP A 129 29.08 20.00 2.10
CA TRP A 129 29.98 21.15 2.08
C TRP A 129 31.36 20.79 2.66
N GLY A 130 31.41 19.90 3.65
CA GLY A 130 32.65 19.37 4.24
C GLY A 130 32.99 19.95 5.61
N THR A 131 31.98 20.38 6.38
CA THR A 131 32.18 20.93 7.73
C THR A 131 31.57 20.01 8.79
N ASP A 132 32.34 18.98 9.18
CA ASP A 132 31.96 18.08 10.28
C ASP A 132 32.09 18.74 11.66
N HIS A 133 33.00 19.72 11.79
CA HIS A 133 33.19 20.57 12.96
C HIS A 133 34.11 21.75 12.59
N ALA A 134 34.05 22.84 13.35
CA ALA A 134 34.96 23.96 13.15
C ALA A 134 36.42 23.63 13.53
N THR A 135 37.33 23.99 12.63
CA THR A 135 38.79 23.99 12.83
C THR A 135 39.37 25.34 12.42
N SER A 136 40.66 25.59 12.70
CA SER A 136 41.34 26.84 12.31
C SER A 136 41.41 27.06 10.80
N THR A 137 41.20 26.02 9.98
CA THR A 137 41.27 26.06 8.52
C THR A 137 39.90 25.87 7.84
N THR A 138 38.80 25.78 8.61
CA THR A 138 37.46 25.60 8.04
C THR A 138 37.06 26.82 7.22
N ALA A 139 36.66 26.58 5.96
CA ALA A 139 36.10 27.58 5.06
C ALA A 139 34.58 27.64 5.20
N TRP A 140 34.04 28.85 5.34
CA TRP A 140 32.61 29.06 5.58
C TRP A 140 31.93 29.74 4.40
N PRO A 141 30.64 29.42 4.13
CA PRO A 141 29.84 30.17 3.19
C PRO A 141 29.86 31.67 3.48
N GLY A 142 30.25 32.49 2.51
CA GLY A 142 30.23 33.95 2.62
C GLY A 142 31.47 34.56 3.29
N ASP A 143 32.53 33.79 3.52
CA ASP A 143 33.78 34.33 4.08
C ASP A 143 34.30 35.50 3.25
N ASN A 144 34.72 36.57 3.94
CA ASN A 144 35.14 37.84 3.34
C ASN A 144 34.05 38.51 2.48
N GLY A 145 32.77 38.14 2.66
CA GLY A 145 31.66 38.62 1.85
C GLY A 145 31.56 37.96 0.47
N ASP A 146 32.37 36.93 0.18
CA ASP A 146 32.33 36.21 -1.08
C ASP A 146 31.45 34.96 -0.98
N TRP A 147 30.40 34.93 -1.81
CA TRP A 147 29.43 33.84 -1.88
C TRP A 147 29.60 32.96 -3.12
N THR A 148 30.57 33.27 -3.98
CA THR A 148 30.72 32.65 -5.30
C THR A 148 30.92 31.13 -5.19
N ASP A 149 31.74 30.68 -4.26
CA ASP A 149 32.03 29.25 -4.11
C ASP A 149 30.84 28.47 -3.53
N TYR A 150 30.15 29.06 -2.56
CA TYR A 150 28.93 28.49 -2.01
C TYR A 150 27.80 28.39 -3.05
N ASP A 151 27.68 29.38 -3.94
CA ASP A 151 26.72 29.31 -5.04
C ASP A 151 27.05 28.19 -6.05
N LYS A 152 28.34 27.97 -6.33
CA LYS A 152 28.77 26.85 -7.17
C LYS A 152 28.42 25.52 -6.52
N PHE A 153 28.67 25.38 -5.22
CA PHE A 153 28.26 24.22 -4.44
C PHE A 153 26.75 23.96 -4.53
N LEU A 154 25.92 24.98 -4.26
CA LEU A 154 24.46 24.85 -4.34
C LEU A 154 24.00 24.45 -5.74
N ASN A 155 24.58 25.04 -6.79
CA ASN A 155 24.24 24.69 -8.17
C ASN A 155 24.61 23.24 -8.49
N GLN A 156 25.79 22.78 -8.05
CA GLN A 156 26.23 21.39 -8.22
C GLN A 156 25.29 20.43 -7.49
N LEU A 157 25.05 20.67 -6.19
CA LEU A 157 24.19 19.81 -5.36
C LEU A 157 22.78 19.69 -5.91
N LEU A 158 22.14 20.81 -6.26
CA LEU A 158 20.78 20.79 -6.81
C LEU A 158 20.73 20.11 -8.18
N GLY A 159 21.76 20.31 -9.02
CA GLY A 159 21.88 19.62 -10.30
C GLY A 159 22.00 18.11 -10.14
N ASP A 160 22.81 17.65 -9.19
CA ASP A 160 23.02 16.22 -8.94
C ASP A 160 21.81 15.54 -8.29
N LEU A 161 21.10 16.22 -7.38
CA LEU A 161 19.84 15.70 -6.84
C LEU A 161 18.81 15.46 -7.94
N GLN A 162 18.71 16.37 -8.92
CA GLN A 162 17.80 16.21 -10.06
C GLN A 162 18.26 15.10 -11.01
N SER A 163 19.53 15.09 -11.41
CA SER A 163 20.06 14.12 -12.37
C SER A 163 20.04 12.69 -11.84
N ASN A 164 20.07 12.52 -10.51
CA ASN A 164 20.00 11.22 -9.84
C ASN A 164 18.58 10.83 -9.37
N ASN A 165 17.54 11.58 -9.74
CA ASN A 165 16.14 11.33 -9.33
C ASN A 165 15.95 11.26 -7.80
N MET A 166 16.63 12.14 -7.06
CA MET A 166 16.65 12.14 -5.60
C MET A 166 15.61 13.07 -4.96
N LEU A 167 14.58 13.50 -5.69
CA LEU A 167 13.61 14.48 -5.16
C LEU A 167 12.42 13.85 -4.44
N ASP A 168 12.09 12.58 -4.73
CA ASP A 168 10.96 11.92 -4.09
C ASP A 168 11.27 11.55 -2.63
N GLY A 169 10.42 11.98 -1.70
CA GLY A 169 10.66 11.74 -0.27
C GLY A 169 11.87 12.46 0.32
N LEU A 170 12.46 13.44 -0.39
CA LEU A 170 13.56 14.27 0.07
C LEU A 170 13.06 15.44 0.93
N ASP A 171 13.79 15.73 1.99
CA ASP A 171 13.82 16.98 2.76
C ASP A 171 15.22 17.59 2.67
N ILE A 172 15.34 18.92 2.65
CA ILE A 172 16.64 19.61 2.68
C ILE A 172 16.76 20.40 3.98
N ASP A 173 17.60 19.91 4.88
CA ASP A 173 17.96 20.57 6.14
C ASP A 173 19.19 21.45 5.92
N ILE A 174 18.96 22.77 5.81
CA ILE A 174 19.95 23.69 5.22
C ILE A 174 21.30 23.67 5.94
N TRP A 175 21.30 23.55 7.27
CA TRP A 175 22.54 23.53 8.07
C TRP A 175 22.31 22.92 9.45
N ASN A 176 23.33 22.25 9.99
CA ASN A 176 23.28 21.66 11.32
C ASN A 176 23.89 22.59 12.39
N GLU A 177 23.21 22.77 13.52
CA GLU A 177 23.72 23.41 14.75
C GLU A 177 24.48 24.73 14.54
N ALA A 178 23.87 25.65 13.77
CA ALA A 178 24.49 26.92 13.44
C ALA A 178 24.62 27.91 14.63
N ASP A 179 24.09 27.54 15.79
CA ASP A 179 24.25 28.18 17.09
C ASP A 179 25.46 27.65 17.90
N GLY A 180 26.18 26.65 17.37
CA GLY A 180 27.32 26.00 18.03
C GLY A 180 28.57 25.86 17.16
N SER A 181 29.36 24.81 17.40
CA SER A 181 30.65 24.57 16.73
C SER A 181 30.53 24.20 15.25
N PHE A 182 29.33 23.96 14.75
CA PHE A 182 29.07 23.71 13.33
C PHE A 182 28.87 25.01 12.54
N TRP A 183 28.98 26.19 13.18
CA TRP A 183 29.04 27.48 12.53
C TRP A 183 29.88 28.50 13.33
N SER A 184 31.14 28.69 12.93
CA SER A 184 32.06 29.63 13.61
C SER A 184 32.11 31.02 12.96
N ARG A 185 30.95 31.54 12.57
CA ARG A 185 30.77 32.89 12.01
C ARG A 185 29.60 33.60 12.69
N SER A 186 29.43 34.88 12.40
CA SER A 186 28.32 35.66 12.97
C SER A 186 26.96 35.05 12.59
N GLN A 187 25.96 35.23 13.46
CA GLN A 187 24.58 34.84 13.15
C GLN A 187 24.06 35.57 11.91
N ASP A 188 24.47 36.83 11.69
CA ASP A 188 24.10 37.58 10.48
C ASP A 188 24.60 36.90 9.19
N GLN A 189 25.82 36.35 9.20
CA GLN A 189 26.35 35.59 8.07
C GLN A 189 25.56 34.28 7.86
N TYR A 190 25.15 33.60 8.93
CA TYR A 190 24.28 32.42 8.84
C TYR A 190 22.92 32.79 8.22
N LEU A 191 22.30 33.87 8.66
CA LEU A 191 21.00 34.34 8.15
C LEU A 191 21.08 34.77 6.68
N GLN A 192 22.23 35.29 6.23
CA GLN A 192 22.49 35.54 4.81
C GLN A 192 22.61 34.23 4.03
N MET A 193 23.33 33.23 4.55
CA MET A 193 23.42 31.89 3.95
C MET A 193 22.02 31.25 3.84
N TRP A 194 21.24 31.25 4.93
CA TRP A 194 19.86 30.73 4.95
C TRP A 194 19.00 31.36 3.85
N ASN A 195 18.98 32.70 3.78
CA ASN A 195 18.19 33.44 2.80
C ASN A 195 18.61 33.11 1.36
N ARG A 196 19.92 33.03 1.12
CA ARG A 196 20.49 32.71 -0.19
C ARG A 196 20.12 31.30 -0.62
N THR A 197 20.31 30.31 0.26
CA THR A 197 19.98 28.90 0.01
C THR A 197 18.49 28.71 -0.22
N TYR A 198 17.65 29.27 0.66
CA TYR A 198 16.19 29.22 0.54
C TYR A 198 15.73 29.75 -0.83
N LYS A 199 16.14 30.97 -1.20
CA LYS A 199 15.76 31.59 -2.47
C LYS A 199 16.28 30.80 -3.67
N ARG A 200 17.52 30.30 -3.60
CA ARG A 200 18.10 29.50 -4.69
C ARG A 200 17.31 28.21 -4.92
N ILE A 201 16.93 27.50 -3.86
CA ILE A 201 16.12 26.28 -3.98
C ILE A 201 14.73 26.62 -4.52
N ARG A 202 14.07 27.64 -3.95
CA ARG A 202 12.73 28.07 -4.37
C ARG A 202 12.63 28.67 -5.76
N SER A 203 13.75 29.14 -6.33
CA SER A 203 13.79 29.59 -7.73
C SER A 203 13.58 28.46 -8.76
N SER A 204 13.77 27.20 -8.36
CA SER A 204 13.59 26.03 -9.22
C SER A 204 12.24 25.36 -8.99
N SER A 205 11.44 25.23 -10.04
CA SER A 205 10.14 24.56 -9.98
C SER A 205 10.24 23.06 -9.64
N ALA A 206 11.42 22.45 -9.84
CA ALA A 206 11.64 21.05 -9.49
C ALA A 206 11.61 20.82 -7.98
N PHE A 207 12.04 21.79 -7.18
CA PHE A 207 12.14 21.71 -5.72
C PHE A 207 10.93 22.33 -5.00
N LYS A 208 9.88 22.74 -5.72
CA LYS A 208 8.71 23.40 -5.13
C LYS A 208 8.01 22.58 -4.04
N ASN A 209 8.09 21.25 -4.14
CA ASN A 209 7.46 20.30 -3.22
C ASN A 209 8.46 19.63 -2.28
N VAL A 210 9.75 19.99 -2.35
CA VAL A 210 10.78 19.47 -1.45
C VAL A 210 10.77 20.35 -0.18
N PRO A 211 10.47 19.77 1.01
CA PRO A 211 10.47 20.53 2.24
C PRO A 211 11.85 21.12 2.56
N LEU A 212 11.87 22.39 2.95
CA LEU A 212 13.02 23.04 3.54
C LEU A 212 12.89 22.99 5.06
N VAL A 213 13.92 22.44 5.69
CA VAL A 213 13.97 22.12 7.11
C VAL A 213 15.00 23.05 7.78
N GLY A 214 14.67 23.55 8.96
CA GLY A 214 15.62 24.30 9.78
C GLY A 214 14.99 25.03 10.97
N PRO A 215 15.80 25.71 11.78
CA PRO A 215 17.25 25.92 11.63
C PRO A 215 18.15 24.77 12.11
N SER A 216 17.57 23.70 12.69
CA SER A 216 18.31 22.57 13.27
C SER A 216 19.33 23.03 14.30
N SER A 217 18.87 23.91 15.20
CA SER A 217 19.63 24.49 16.30
C SER A 217 19.93 23.43 17.37
N ALA A 218 21.13 23.46 17.94
CA ALA A 218 21.49 22.64 19.11
C ALA A 218 20.65 23.01 20.34
N GLY A 219 20.31 24.31 20.49
CA GLY A 219 19.47 24.82 21.56
C GLY A 219 17.97 24.84 21.21
N GLN A 220 17.13 24.65 22.24
CA GLN A 220 15.67 24.62 22.10
C GLN A 220 15.06 26.03 21.92
N PRO A 221 13.91 26.15 21.21
CA PRO A 221 13.24 27.42 20.99
C PRO A 221 12.60 27.95 22.28
N SER A 222 12.84 29.22 22.59
CA SER A 222 12.10 29.92 23.64
C SER A 222 12.16 31.44 23.42
N THR A 223 11.31 32.19 24.12
CA THR A 223 11.35 33.66 24.10
C THR A 223 12.56 34.25 24.82
N SER A 224 13.25 33.46 25.66
CA SER A 224 14.51 33.84 26.31
C SER A 224 15.75 33.44 25.51
N ASN A 225 15.61 32.55 24.52
CA ASN A 225 16.69 32.18 23.61
C ASN A 225 16.85 33.25 22.53
N SER A 226 17.82 34.14 22.71
CA SER A 226 18.06 35.28 21.80
C SER A 226 18.41 34.84 20.37
N TRP A 227 19.08 33.69 20.21
CA TRP A 227 19.42 33.16 18.89
C TRP A 227 18.16 32.77 18.12
N TRP A 228 17.23 32.03 18.75
CA TRP A 228 15.94 31.66 18.17
C TRP A 228 15.05 32.87 17.87
N VAL A 229 15.01 33.84 18.79
CA VAL A 229 14.28 35.10 18.58
C VAL A 229 14.80 35.83 17.33
N ALA A 230 16.12 35.91 17.17
CA ALA A 230 16.73 36.53 15.99
C ALA A 230 16.40 35.76 14.70
N PHE A 231 16.50 34.43 14.72
CA PHE A 231 16.17 33.57 13.57
C PHE A 231 14.71 33.73 13.13
N VAL A 232 13.75 33.55 14.05
CA VAL A 232 12.31 33.64 13.75
C VAL A 232 11.95 35.02 13.20
N LYS A 233 12.44 36.10 13.82
CA LYS A 233 12.21 37.47 13.32
C LYS A 233 12.76 37.64 11.90
N TYR A 234 13.95 37.13 11.63
CA TYR A 234 14.59 37.27 10.33
C TYR A 234 13.82 36.51 9.23
N VAL A 235 13.49 35.24 9.44
CA VAL A 235 12.81 34.42 8.41
C VAL A 235 11.41 34.93 8.11
N MET A 236 10.71 35.44 9.12
CA MET A 236 9.40 36.07 8.97
C MET A 236 9.51 37.39 8.19
N ALA A 237 10.46 38.27 8.55
CA ALA A 237 10.65 39.55 7.88
C ALA A 237 11.09 39.40 6.41
N ASN A 238 11.80 38.32 6.08
CA ASN A 238 12.35 38.08 4.74
C ASN A 238 11.52 37.09 3.91
N MET A 239 10.42 36.55 4.44
CA MET A 239 9.58 35.53 3.78
C MET A 239 10.38 34.28 3.34
N VAL A 240 11.30 33.84 4.20
CA VAL A 240 12.15 32.64 3.99
C VAL A 240 11.93 31.62 5.10
N VAL A 241 10.66 31.42 5.46
CA VAL A 241 10.23 30.53 6.55
C VAL A 241 10.40 29.06 6.14
N PRO A 242 11.01 28.20 6.97
CA PRO A 242 11.11 26.77 6.66
C PRO A 242 9.73 26.10 6.62
N ASP A 243 9.60 25.03 5.85
CA ASP A 243 8.38 24.20 5.83
C ASP A 243 8.33 23.24 7.03
N GLN A 244 9.47 22.97 7.66
CA GLN A 244 9.54 22.26 8.95
C GLN A 244 10.45 23.01 9.93
N TRP A 245 9.97 23.20 11.17
CA TRP A 245 10.74 23.79 12.26
C TRP A 245 11.53 22.71 12.99
N THR A 246 12.83 22.94 13.21
CA THR A 246 13.72 21.92 13.80
C THR A 246 14.67 22.46 14.84
N TRP A 247 14.93 21.62 15.84
CA TRP A 247 15.94 21.77 16.89
C TRP A 247 16.28 20.40 17.45
N HIS A 248 17.33 20.34 18.26
CA HIS A 248 17.79 19.13 18.90
C HIS A 248 17.38 19.09 20.38
N ASP A 249 17.10 17.89 20.88
CA ASP A 249 16.75 17.64 22.29
C ASP A 249 17.79 16.73 22.95
N GLU A 250 19.02 17.25 23.11
CA GLU A 250 20.20 16.48 23.50
C GLU A 250 21.08 17.17 24.58
N PRO A 251 20.57 17.40 25.81
CA PRO A 251 19.27 16.96 26.32
C PRO A 251 18.16 17.99 26.10
N GLY A 252 16.92 17.52 26.00
CA GLY A 252 15.72 18.35 25.93
C GLY A 252 14.49 17.64 26.49
N ASP A 253 13.32 18.29 26.41
CA ASP A 253 12.03 17.69 26.75
C ASP A 253 10.95 18.30 25.86
N VAL A 254 10.54 17.54 24.84
CA VAL A 254 9.49 17.90 23.87
C VAL A 254 8.26 18.55 24.53
N ALA A 255 7.86 18.15 25.74
CA ALA A 255 6.71 18.74 26.40
C ALA A 255 6.95 20.20 26.82
N ASN A 256 8.14 20.52 27.33
CA ASN A 256 8.56 21.88 27.65
C ASN A 256 8.75 22.70 26.37
N ASP A 257 9.42 22.08 25.38
CA ASP A 257 9.78 22.74 24.13
C ASP A 257 8.55 23.04 23.28
N HIS A 258 7.53 22.19 23.32
CA HIS A 258 6.22 22.47 22.73
C HIS A 258 5.62 23.76 23.31
N GLY A 259 5.57 23.91 24.64
CA GLY A 259 5.04 25.12 25.26
C GLY A 259 5.84 26.38 24.91
N ASN A 260 7.16 26.28 24.93
CA ASN A 260 8.06 27.39 24.59
C ASN A 260 7.95 27.79 23.11
N TRP A 261 7.93 26.81 22.20
CA TRP A 261 7.74 27.02 20.77
C TRP A 261 6.38 27.68 20.47
N GLN A 262 5.30 27.17 21.05
CA GLN A 262 3.96 27.73 20.86
C GLN A 262 3.90 29.20 21.29
N THR A 263 4.58 29.55 22.39
CA THR A 263 4.69 30.95 22.85
C THR A 263 5.51 31.80 21.89
N LEU A 264 6.71 31.34 21.51
CA LEU A 264 7.61 32.06 20.62
C LEU A 264 6.98 32.31 19.25
N ARG A 265 6.39 31.29 18.63
CA ARG A 265 5.78 31.41 17.30
C ARG A 265 4.58 32.37 17.31
N GLN A 266 3.77 32.35 18.37
CA GLN A 266 2.61 33.23 18.49
C GLN A 266 3.04 34.68 18.67
N GLN A 267 4.11 34.94 19.43
CA GLN A 267 4.65 36.28 19.62
C GLN A 267 5.12 36.93 18.31
N TYR A 268 5.65 36.14 17.36
CA TYR A 268 6.20 36.63 16.10
C TYR A 268 5.37 36.23 14.87
N ASN A 269 4.14 35.76 15.06
CA ASN A 269 3.23 35.30 14.01
C ASN A 269 3.83 34.24 13.05
N ALA A 270 4.73 33.41 13.55
CA ALA A 270 5.30 32.32 12.77
C ALA A 270 4.25 31.20 12.57
N PRO A 271 4.19 30.60 11.37
CA PRO A 271 3.21 29.57 11.06
C PRO A 271 3.45 28.29 11.88
N ASP A 272 2.36 27.58 12.19
CA ASP A 272 2.37 26.29 12.88
C ASP A 272 2.71 25.15 11.90
N ASN A 273 3.83 25.31 11.20
CA ASN A 273 4.38 24.29 10.30
C ASN A 273 4.84 23.07 11.11
N GLN A 274 4.99 21.93 10.43
CA GLN A 274 5.38 20.66 11.06
C GLN A 274 6.70 20.82 11.85
N VAL A 275 6.72 20.30 13.07
CA VAL A 275 7.94 20.25 13.88
C VAL A 275 8.63 18.91 13.69
N ASN A 276 9.96 18.94 13.62
CA ASN A 276 10.81 17.78 13.50
C ASN A 276 12.01 17.92 14.46
N ILE A 277 12.03 17.10 15.52
CA ILE A 277 13.14 16.98 16.46
C ILE A 277 14.16 16.04 15.83
N ASN A 278 14.98 16.59 14.94
CA ASN A 278 15.79 15.82 14.01
C ASN A 278 17.11 15.29 14.59
N GLU A 279 17.35 15.54 15.89
CA GLU A 279 18.23 14.78 16.79
C GLU A 279 17.61 14.79 18.20
N TYR A 280 17.29 13.62 18.77
CA TYR A 280 16.83 13.49 20.15
C TYR A 280 17.53 12.36 20.91
N ALA A 281 17.50 12.48 22.23
CA ALA A 281 18.11 11.58 23.21
C ALA A 281 19.64 11.65 23.26
N VAL A 282 20.16 12.13 24.39
CA VAL A 282 21.57 11.90 24.73
C VAL A 282 21.85 10.40 24.88
N PHE A 283 23.11 9.99 24.71
CA PHE A 283 23.52 8.60 24.75
C PHE A 283 22.99 7.80 25.96
N SER A 284 22.95 8.39 27.16
CA SER A 284 22.42 7.71 28.35
C SER A 284 20.92 7.43 28.31
N GLN A 285 20.16 8.19 27.51
CA GLN A 285 18.71 8.01 27.29
C GLN A 285 18.38 7.03 26.15
N GLN A 286 19.38 6.60 25.40
CA GLN A 286 19.24 5.64 24.30
C GLN A 286 19.19 4.20 24.83
N VAL A 287 18.16 3.94 25.64
CA VAL A 287 17.83 2.65 26.28
C VAL A 287 16.33 2.43 26.18
N ALA A 288 15.86 1.19 26.35
CA ALA A 288 14.45 0.84 26.20
C ALA A 288 13.47 1.80 26.90
N THR A 289 13.66 2.08 28.20
CA THR A 289 12.78 2.99 28.96
C THR A 289 12.78 4.43 28.42
N GLY A 290 13.93 4.88 27.90
CA GLY A 290 14.08 6.19 27.28
C GLY A 290 13.36 6.25 25.94
N ALA A 291 13.47 5.21 25.10
CA ALA A 291 12.73 5.15 23.84
C ALA A 291 11.21 5.26 24.05
N ALA A 292 10.63 4.53 25.01
CA ALA A 292 9.21 4.65 25.33
C ALA A 292 8.81 6.06 25.82
N TRP A 293 9.70 6.72 26.59
CA TRP A 293 9.51 8.09 27.08
C TRP A 293 9.57 9.13 25.95
N TRP A 294 10.43 8.95 24.94
CA TRP A 294 10.49 9.81 23.75
C TRP A 294 9.32 9.57 22.79
N ILE A 295 9.05 8.30 22.45
CA ILE A 295 7.93 7.91 21.56
C ILE A 295 6.62 8.53 22.05
N SER A 296 6.33 8.43 23.34
CA SER A 296 5.09 8.95 23.92
C SER A 296 4.93 10.46 23.74
N ARG A 297 6.00 11.24 23.90
CA ARG A 297 5.95 12.69 23.71
C ARG A 297 5.84 13.11 22.25
N LEU A 298 6.65 12.51 21.39
CA LEU A 298 6.64 12.79 19.94
C LEU A 298 5.25 12.49 19.36
N GLU A 299 4.66 11.34 19.72
CA GLU A 299 3.30 10.97 19.34
C GLU A 299 2.24 11.90 19.93
N ARG A 300 2.40 12.33 21.19
CA ARG A 300 1.47 13.28 21.84
C ARG A 300 1.41 14.60 21.08
N TYR A 301 2.54 15.15 20.65
CA TYR A 301 2.58 16.47 20.00
C TYR A 301 2.54 16.42 18.47
N ASN A 302 2.49 15.22 17.88
CA ASN A 302 2.62 14.98 16.44
C ASN A 302 3.93 15.55 15.88
N TYR A 303 5.02 15.44 16.63
CA TYR A 303 6.34 15.88 16.19
C TYR A 303 7.07 14.70 15.57
N ILE A 304 7.69 14.93 14.40
CA ILE A 304 8.63 13.96 13.82
C ILE A 304 9.85 13.95 14.75
N GLY A 305 10.45 12.78 14.97
CA GLY A 305 11.67 12.63 15.74
C GLY A 305 12.66 11.74 14.99
N LEU A 306 13.93 12.18 14.94
CA LEU A 306 15.04 11.35 14.53
C LEU A 306 15.98 11.20 15.72
N ARG A 307 16.24 9.96 16.12
CA ARG A 307 17.14 9.65 17.22
C ARG A 307 18.56 10.09 16.86
N GLY A 308 19.25 10.74 17.80
CA GLY A 308 20.65 11.11 17.66
C GLY A 308 21.56 9.91 17.51
N ASN A 309 22.76 10.14 16.98
CA ASN A 309 23.76 9.11 16.77
C ASN A 309 25.11 9.57 17.32
N TRP A 310 25.47 9.00 18.48
CA TRP A 310 26.66 9.36 19.24
C TRP A 310 27.90 8.56 18.84
N LEU A 311 27.84 7.85 17.70
CA LEU A 311 28.97 7.11 17.16
C LEU A 311 29.86 8.00 16.28
N SER A 312 30.99 7.46 15.82
CA SER A 312 31.96 8.19 15.01
C SER A 312 32.64 7.28 13.98
N GLY A 313 33.27 7.91 12.98
CA GLY A 313 33.93 7.22 11.87
C GLY A 313 32.99 6.24 11.19
N CYS A 314 33.47 5.03 10.90
CA CYS A 314 32.64 4.03 10.23
C CYS A 314 31.41 3.59 11.06
N ALA A 315 31.47 3.67 12.39
CA ALA A 315 30.36 3.26 13.25
C ALA A 315 29.19 4.25 13.19
N LEU A 316 29.47 5.52 12.88
CA LEU A 316 28.43 6.53 12.60
C LEU A 316 27.52 6.04 11.46
N HIS A 317 28.10 5.41 10.44
CA HIS A 317 27.42 4.89 9.26
C HIS A 317 26.86 3.48 9.46
N ASP A 318 26.65 3.01 10.70
CA ASP A 318 26.22 1.63 10.95
C ASP A 318 25.35 1.51 12.21
N PHE A 319 24.96 0.28 12.55
CA PHE A 319 24.27 -0.09 13.79
C PHE A 319 22.88 0.53 13.98
N MET A 320 22.31 1.19 12.96
CA MET A 320 21.07 1.97 13.06
C MET A 320 21.12 2.92 14.25
N ALA A 321 22.22 3.68 14.36
CA ALA A 321 22.51 4.56 15.49
C ALA A 321 22.51 3.80 16.83
N SER A 322 23.22 2.67 16.95
CA SER A 322 23.23 1.87 18.19
C SER A 322 21.88 1.28 18.60
N LEU A 323 20.98 0.98 17.66
CA LEU A 323 19.83 0.11 17.90
C LEU A 323 20.20 -1.37 17.68
N LEU A 324 21.27 -1.64 16.94
CA LEU A 324 21.77 -2.98 16.65
C LEU A 324 23.21 -3.15 17.18
N GLY A 325 23.54 -4.39 17.57
CA GLY A 325 24.92 -4.89 17.68
C GLY A 325 25.24 -5.89 16.56
N LYS A 326 26.41 -6.51 16.61
CA LYS A 326 26.93 -7.50 15.64
C LYS A 326 27.67 -8.63 16.34
N SER A 327 28.11 -9.61 15.54
CA SER A 327 29.07 -10.63 15.99
C SER A 327 30.46 -10.06 16.33
N ASP A 328 30.83 -8.93 15.71
CA ASP A 328 32.03 -8.15 16.06
C ASP A 328 31.70 -6.65 15.97
N ASP A 329 31.40 -6.04 17.11
CA ASP A 329 31.04 -4.62 17.20
C ASP A 329 32.20 -3.67 16.88
N ASN A 330 33.44 -4.18 16.75
CA ASN A 330 34.58 -3.37 16.33
C ASN A 330 34.73 -3.30 14.81
N SER A 331 33.92 -4.05 14.05
CA SER A 331 34.01 -4.12 12.59
C SER A 331 32.74 -3.57 11.93
N CYS A 332 32.90 -2.43 11.26
CA CYS A 332 31.84 -1.81 10.48
C CYS A 332 31.48 -2.60 9.21
N THR A 333 32.35 -3.50 8.74
CA THR A 333 32.07 -4.38 7.57
C THR A 333 31.57 -5.78 7.95
N ALA A 334 31.65 -6.16 9.23
CA ALA A 334 31.11 -7.43 9.69
C ALA A 334 29.57 -7.45 9.58
N GLY A 335 29.02 -8.62 9.27
CA GLY A 335 27.57 -8.88 9.32
C GLY A 335 27.11 -9.35 10.70
N GLY A 336 26.04 -10.15 10.73
CA GLY A 336 25.59 -10.83 11.95
C GLY A 336 24.89 -9.90 12.95
N TYR A 337 24.06 -8.98 12.46
CA TYR A 337 23.35 -8.01 13.31
C TYR A 337 22.40 -8.68 14.31
N VAL A 338 22.37 -8.13 15.52
CA VAL A 338 21.43 -8.50 16.58
C VAL A 338 20.73 -7.24 17.13
N PRO A 339 19.41 -7.29 17.37
CA PRO A 339 18.70 -6.16 17.98
C PRO A 339 19.07 -6.02 19.45
N ASN A 340 19.20 -4.78 19.95
CA ASN A 340 19.30 -4.52 21.39
C ASN A 340 17.91 -4.34 22.04
N GLY A 341 17.88 -4.03 23.33
CA GLY A 341 16.63 -3.82 24.09
C GLY A 341 15.80 -2.64 23.58
N GLU A 342 16.46 -1.53 23.24
CA GLU A 342 15.82 -0.35 22.68
C GLU A 342 15.13 -0.65 21.34
N TYR A 343 15.77 -1.41 20.46
CA TYR A 343 15.18 -1.82 19.18
C TYR A 343 13.88 -2.61 19.37
N GLN A 344 13.79 -3.46 20.40
CA GLN A 344 12.56 -4.21 20.70
C GLN A 344 11.39 -3.28 21.02
N VAL A 345 11.65 -2.09 21.57
CA VAL A 345 10.63 -1.06 21.81
C VAL A 345 10.12 -0.51 20.47
N TYR A 346 10.99 -0.13 19.53
CA TYR A 346 10.57 0.33 18.21
C TYR A 346 9.84 -0.75 17.40
N LYS A 347 10.30 -2.01 17.50
CA LYS A 347 9.63 -3.15 16.88
C LYS A 347 8.21 -3.32 17.40
N TYR A 348 8.01 -3.28 18.72
CA TYR A 348 6.68 -3.36 19.32
C TYR A 348 5.81 -2.13 19.00
N TYR A 349 6.43 -0.94 18.98
CA TYR A 349 5.77 0.31 18.62
C TYR A 349 5.18 0.27 17.21
N ASN A 350 5.86 -0.35 16.24
CA ASN A 350 5.33 -0.49 14.88
C ASN A 350 4.36 -1.68 14.74
N LEU A 351 4.76 -2.86 15.21
CA LEU A 351 4.01 -4.10 14.92
C LEU A 351 2.80 -4.32 15.83
N ASN A 352 2.83 -3.80 17.07
CA ASN A 352 1.83 -4.12 18.08
C ASN A 352 0.95 -2.92 18.45
N MET A 353 1.50 -1.70 18.51
CA MET A 353 0.75 -0.48 18.87
C MET A 353 -0.12 0.02 17.70
N THR A 354 -1.12 -0.77 17.32
CA THR A 354 -2.00 -0.55 16.16
C THR A 354 -3.38 -0.03 16.58
N GLY A 355 -4.19 0.40 15.60
CA GLY A 355 -5.55 0.90 15.83
C GLY A 355 -5.60 2.43 15.97
N THR A 356 -6.19 2.94 17.05
CA THR A 356 -6.33 4.39 17.29
C THR A 356 -5.47 4.83 18.46
N ARG A 357 -4.68 5.90 18.30
CA ARG A 357 -3.94 6.55 19.39
C ARG A 357 -4.91 7.12 20.41
N ALA A 358 -4.79 6.72 21.68
CA ALA A 358 -5.56 7.33 22.77
C ALA A 358 -4.93 8.67 23.18
N THR A 359 -5.71 9.51 23.86
CA THR A 359 -5.17 10.74 24.45
C THR A 359 -4.44 10.40 25.75
N THR A 360 -3.20 10.88 25.90
CA THR A 360 -2.39 10.61 27.10
C THR A 360 -1.76 11.87 27.69
N THR A 361 -1.45 11.83 28.98
CA THR A 361 -0.58 12.79 29.67
C THR A 361 0.53 12.05 30.41
N GLY A 362 1.74 12.61 30.44
CA GLY A 362 2.81 12.14 31.32
C GLY A 362 2.52 12.45 32.80
N SER A 363 3.38 11.97 33.69
CA SER A 363 3.35 12.34 35.11
C SER A 363 3.73 13.81 35.31
N GLY A 364 3.18 14.45 36.33
CA GLY A 364 3.44 15.88 36.59
C GLY A 364 4.89 16.24 36.92
N ASP A 365 5.72 15.28 37.34
CA ASP A 365 7.17 15.41 37.52
C ASP A 365 7.98 15.20 36.24
N GLY A 366 7.33 14.89 35.12
CA GLY A 366 7.93 14.64 33.81
C GLY A 366 8.69 13.31 33.69
N LYS A 367 8.73 12.47 34.73
CA LYS A 367 9.57 11.26 34.74
C LYS A 367 8.92 10.07 34.04
N LEU A 368 7.65 9.76 34.29
CA LEU A 368 6.92 8.68 33.62
C LEU A 368 6.08 9.23 32.48
N ASP A 369 6.09 8.55 31.34
CA ASP A 369 5.24 8.88 30.21
C ASP A 369 4.69 7.63 29.51
N VAL A 370 3.54 7.77 28.85
CA VAL A 370 2.77 6.68 28.24
C VAL A 370 2.28 7.03 26.84
N TYR A 371 2.48 6.08 25.93
CA TYR A 371 1.85 6.03 24.61
C TYR A 371 0.82 4.90 24.61
N ALA A 372 -0.41 5.18 24.22
CA ALA A 372 -1.49 4.19 24.29
C ALA A 372 -2.23 4.08 22.96
N THR A 373 -2.56 2.85 22.58
CA THR A 373 -3.36 2.55 21.38
C THR A 373 -4.53 1.65 21.72
N ILE A 374 -5.65 1.89 21.03
CA ILE A 374 -6.88 1.13 21.10
C ILE A 374 -6.95 0.30 19.81
N GLY A 375 -6.51 -0.95 19.91
CA GLY A 375 -6.60 -1.93 18.84
C GLY A 375 -8.00 -2.53 18.71
N THR A 376 -8.20 -3.37 17.70
CA THR A 376 -9.44 -4.15 17.54
C THR A 376 -9.54 -5.32 18.52
N ASP A 377 -8.42 -5.66 19.16
CA ASP A 377 -8.28 -6.82 20.05
C ASP A 377 -8.01 -6.40 21.51
N LYS A 378 -7.13 -5.43 21.69
CA LYS A 378 -6.59 -5.02 22.99
C LYS A 378 -6.33 -3.52 23.03
N VAL A 379 -6.38 -2.97 24.23
CA VAL A 379 -5.71 -1.71 24.56
C VAL A 379 -4.26 -2.04 24.92
N ARG A 380 -3.31 -1.26 24.41
CA ARG A 380 -1.88 -1.39 24.70
C ARG A 380 -1.32 -0.07 25.19
N VAL A 381 -0.58 -0.10 26.29
CA VAL A 381 0.01 1.09 26.92
C VAL A 381 1.52 0.90 27.06
N LEU A 382 2.28 1.45 26.12
CA LEU A 382 3.75 1.51 26.16
C LEU A 382 4.19 2.62 27.11
N THR A 383 5.07 2.30 28.07
CA THR A 383 5.41 3.13 29.21
C THR A 383 6.92 3.22 29.39
N GLY A 384 7.43 4.43 29.57
CA GLY A 384 8.83 4.71 29.88
C GLY A 384 8.98 5.62 31.09
N VAL A 385 10.03 5.39 31.88
CA VAL A 385 10.46 6.25 32.99
C VAL A 385 11.84 6.78 32.65
N ASN A 386 12.02 8.10 32.55
CA ASN A 386 13.29 8.72 32.13
C ASN A 386 14.42 8.48 33.14
N ILE A 387 15.08 7.33 32.98
CA ILE A 387 16.26 6.82 33.69
C ILE A 387 16.23 7.11 35.20
N ALA A 388 15.12 6.75 35.85
CA ALA A 388 14.93 6.96 37.28
C ALA A 388 14.39 5.69 37.93
N THR A 389 14.64 5.52 39.22
CA THR A 389 14.06 4.43 40.02
C THR A 389 12.99 4.99 40.95
N GLY A 390 11.97 4.19 41.25
CA GLY A 390 10.84 4.59 42.08
C GLY A 390 9.51 3.99 41.65
N THR A 391 8.43 4.51 42.23
CA THR A 391 7.06 4.10 41.93
C THR A 391 6.28 5.26 41.33
N TRP A 392 5.73 5.03 40.15
CA TRP A 392 4.77 5.90 39.48
C TRP A 392 3.45 5.16 39.27
N TYR A 393 2.45 5.86 38.75
CA TYR A 393 1.13 5.29 38.53
C TYR A 393 0.64 5.60 37.11
N ILE A 394 -0.17 4.69 36.57
CA ILE A 394 -0.96 4.91 35.36
C ILE A 394 -2.43 4.88 35.74
N THR A 395 -3.18 5.90 35.32
CA THR A 395 -4.65 5.91 35.42
C THR A 395 -5.26 5.80 34.03
N ILE A 396 -6.03 4.76 33.78
CA ILE A 396 -6.77 4.54 32.52
C ILE A 396 -8.23 4.86 32.76
N ASN A 397 -8.70 5.92 32.11
CA ASN A 397 -10.07 6.42 32.22
C ASN A 397 -10.93 5.97 31.05
N ASN A 398 -12.24 5.99 31.28
CA ASN A 398 -13.28 5.73 30.29
C ASN A 398 -13.25 4.30 29.71
N LEU A 399 -13.05 3.30 30.57
CA LEU A 399 -13.03 1.88 30.20
C LEU A 399 -14.27 1.41 29.42
N SER A 400 -15.43 2.02 29.69
CA SER A 400 -16.67 1.73 28.95
C SER A 400 -16.63 2.09 27.46
N SER A 401 -15.72 2.98 27.04
CA SER A 401 -15.55 3.31 25.61
C SER A 401 -15.02 2.13 24.78
N VAL A 402 -14.33 1.18 25.43
CA VAL A 402 -13.82 -0.05 24.84
C VAL A 402 -14.64 -1.28 25.25
N GLY A 403 -15.90 -1.06 25.65
CA GLY A 403 -16.87 -2.12 25.94
C GLY A 403 -16.77 -2.77 27.31
N LEU A 404 -15.93 -2.25 28.22
CA LEU A 404 -15.83 -2.78 29.59
C LEU A 404 -16.92 -2.18 30.51
N PRO A 405 -17.36 -2.89 31.57
CA PRO A 405 -18.20 -2.29 32.61
C PRO A 405 -17.56 -1.04 33.24
N THR A 406 -18.34 -0.24 33.97
CA THR A 406 -17.80 0.93 34.71
C THR A 406 -17.16 0.57 36.05
N SER A 407 -17.25 -0.69 36.47
CA SER A 407 -16.59 -1.23 37.67
C SER A 407 -16.42 -2.74 37.55
N GLY A 408 -15.35 -3.29 38.08
CA GLY A 408 -15.07 -4.73 38.05
C GLY A 408 -13.62 -5.03 38.38
N SER A 409 -13.10 -6.12 37.79
CA SER A 409 -11.67 -6.44 37.81
C SER A 409 -11.16 -6.54 36.38
N LEU A 410 -9.99 -5.95 36.12
CA LEU A 410 -9.36 -5.91 34.81
C LEU A 410 -8.07 -6.73 34.85
N ALA A 411 -7.99 -7.77 34.02
CA ALA A 411 -6.76 -8.55 33.84
C ALA A 411 -5.83 -7.81 32.87
N ILE A 412 -4.67 -7.39 33.37
CA ILE A 412 -3.64 -6.68 32.59
C ILE A 412 -2.44 -7.61 32.42
N HIS A 413 -2.06 -7.87 31.18
CA HIS A 413 -0.84 -8.59 30.81
C HIS A 413 0.31 -7.60 30.71
N THR A 414 1.38 -7.84 31.47
CA THR A 414 2.54 -6.96 31.54
C THR A 414 3.74 -7.59 30.83
N TYR A 415 4.43 -6.80 30.01
CA TYR A 415 5.73 -7.18 29.46
C TYR A 415 6.80 -6.14 29.80
N GLY A 416 8.05 -6.59 29.97
CA GLY A 416 9.22 -5.74 30.19
C GLY A 416 10.22 -5.83 29.04
N PHE A 417 10.57 -4.70 28.44
CA PHE A 417 11.62 -4.56 27.44
C PHE A 417 12.95 -4.33 28.16
N VAL A 418 13.66 -5.42 28.44
CA VAL A 418 14.96 -5.39 29.12
C VAL A 418 16.02 -4.82 28.17
N ASP A 419 16.95 -4.05 28.72
CA ASP A 419 18.04 -3.44 27.98
C ASP A 419 19.40 -3.98 28.44
N ASN A 420 20.13 -4.63 27.52
CA ASN A 420 21.46 -5.20 27.78
C ASN A 420 22.60 -4.28 27.30
N GLY A 421 22.32 -2.98 27.14
CA GLY A 421 23.24 -2.00 26.58
C GLY A 421 23.14 -1.89 25.05
N HIS A 422 23.80 -0.88 24.51
CA HIS A 422 23.68 -0.45 23.11
C HIS A 422 23.97 -1.53 22.05
N TYR A 423 24.81 -2.51 22.35
CA TYR A 423 25.14 -3.63 21.46
C TYR A 423 24.72 -5.00 22.01
N GLY A 424 24.17 -5.02 23.23
CA GLY A 424 23.76 -6.25 23.89
C GLY A 424 22.50 -6.83 23.25
N GLY A 425 22.65 -7.98 22.60
CA GLY A 425 21.54 -8.66 21.93
C GLY A 425 20.38 -8.98 22.88
N VAL A 426 19.16 -8.63 22.46
CA VAL A 426 17.89 -8.94 23.12
C VAL A 426 16.91 -9.40 22.06
N SER A 427 16.40 -10.63 22.17
CA SER A 427 15.57 -11.23 21.11
C SER A 427 14.09 -10.82 21.15
N ALA A 428 13.55 -10.56 22.34
CA ALA A 428 12.13 -10.27 22.56
C ALA A 428 11.90 -9.61 23.94
N PRO A 429 10.74 -8.95 24.15
CA PRO A 429 10.32 -8.54 25.49
C PRO A 429 10.07 -9.75 26.41
N THR A 430 10.28 -9.53 27.71
CA THR A 430 10.04 -10.53 28.76
C THR A 430 8.58 -10.49 29.22
N ASP A 431 7.91 -11.63 29.24
CA ASP A 431 6.56 -11.75 29.82
C ASP A 431 6.64 -11.69 31.35
N ARG A 432 5.92 -10.74 31.95
CA ARG A 432 5.89 -10.52 33.41
C ARG A 432 4.59 -11.00 34.04
N GLY A 433 3.72 -11.64 33.26
CA GLY A 433 2.48 -12.25 33.72
C GLY A 433 1.26 -11.35 33.64
N VAL A 434 0.13 -11.89 34.09
CA VAL A 434 -1.18 -11.24 34.08
C VAL A 434 -1.62 -10.96 35.50
N TYR A 435 -1.96 -9.70 35.79
CA TYR A 435 -2.40 -9.27 37.12
C TYR A 435 -3.79 -8.64 37.06
N SER A 436 -4.62 -8.96 38.06
CA SER A 436 -6.00 -8.46 38.14
C SER A 436 -6.05 -7.18 38.95
N HIS A 437 -6.62 -6.12 38.38
CA HIS A 437 -6.77 -4.82 39.02
C HIS A 437 -8.25 -4.49 39.20
N THR A 438 -8.68 -4.30 40.44
CA THR A 438 -10.04 -3.83 40.72
C THR A 438 -10.18 -2.38 40.28
N TYR A 439 -11.30 -2.06 39.63
CA TYR A 439 -11.58 -0.74 39.10
C TYR A 439 -13.03 -0.34 39.34
N SER A 440 -13.28 0.96 39.43
CA SER A 440 -14.62 1.52 39.67
C SER A 440 -14.68 2.96 39.16
N GLY A 441 -15.88 3.53 39.01
CA GLY A 441 -16.02 4.89 38.50
C GLY A 441 -15.50 5.06 37.06
N ASN A 442 -15.55 3.99 36.27
CA ASN A 442 -15.09 3.94 34.88
C ASN A 442 -13.57 4.16 34.70
N SER A 443 -12.78 3.90 35.74
CA SER A 443 -11.33 4.14 35.74
C SER A 443 -10.58 3.08 36.56
N VAL A 444 -9.38 2.72 36.10
CA VAL A 444 -8.43 1.85 36.81
C VAL A 444 -7.12 2.59 37.01
N THR A 445 -6.54 2.47 38.21
CA THR A 445 -5.18 2.95 38.50
C THR A 445 -4.34 1.81 39.02
N PHE A 446 -3.09 1.71 38.55
CA PHE A 446 -2.13 0.71 39.02
C PHE A 446 -0.70 1.29 39.05
N PRO A 447 0.16 0.75 39.94
CA PRO A 447 1.54 1.20 40.07
C PRO A 447 2.44 0.64 38.96
N VAL A 448 3.48 1.40 38.61
CA VAL A 448 4.62 1.02 37.78
C VAL A 448 5.86 1.08 38.67
N TYR A 449 6.49 -0.07 38.88
CA TYR A 449 7.67 -0.21 39.74
C TYR A 449 8.93 -0.19 38.89
N GLN A 450 9.67 0.92 38.93
CA GLN A 450 10.97 1.04 38.28
C GLN A 450 12.07 0.73 39.31
N THR A 451 12.41 -0.54 39.45
CA THR A 451 13.41 -1.01 40.41
C THR A 451 14.83 -0.69 39.94
N ASN A 452 15.85 -0.98 40.77
CA ASN A 452 17.25 -0.87 40.34
C ASN A 452 17.59 -1.85 39.20
N GLU A 453 17.00 -3.04 39.21
CA GLU A 453 17.15 -4.04 38.13
C GLU A 453 16.47 -3.56 36.85
N ASP A 454 15.31 -2.93 36.99
CA ASP A 454 14.52 -2.44 35.87
C ASP A 454 14.87 -1.02 35.44
N LYS A 455 15.95 -0.41 35.94
CA LYS A 455 16.25 1.02 35.71
C LYS A 455 16.18 1.43 34.23
N ASN A 456 16.56 0.54 33.32
CA ASN A 456 16.54 0.78 31.86
C ASN A 456 15.36 0.10 31.14
N THR A 457 14.53 -0.67 31.84
CA THR A 457 13.42 -1.46 31.28
C THR A 457 12.23 -0.57 30.92
N ALA A 458 11.72 -0.67 29.69
CA ALA A 458 10.39 -0.14 29.35
C ALA A 458 9.30 -1.17 29.67
N TRP A 459 8.06 -0.71 29.83
CA TRP A 459 6.92 -1.58 30.12
C TRP A 459 5.85 -1.46 29.04
N THR A 460 5.14 -2.55 28.77
CA THR A 460 3.83 -2.47 28.14
C THR A 460 2.78 -3.18 28.98
N PHE A 461 1.60 -2.57 29.04
CA PHE A 461 0.43 -3.09 29.74
C PHE A 461 -0.68 -3.30 28.71
N GLU A 462 -1.11 -4.54 28.55
CA GLU A 462 -2.14 -4.93 27.59
C GLU A 462 -3.37 -5.49 28.29
N PHE A 463 -4.56 -5.12 27.85
CA PHE A 463 -5.78 -5.80 28.27
C PHE A 463 -6.76 -5.95 27.11
N ALA A 464 -7.50 -7.05 27.12
CA ALA A 464 -8.49 -7.33 26.10
C ALA A 464 -9.63 -6.32 26.18
N ILE A 465 -10.09 -5.88 25.01
CA ILE A 465 -11.38 -5.19 24.93
C ILE A 465 -12.49 -6.25 24.93
N GLN A 466 -13.68 -5.93 25.43
CA GLN A 466 -14.79 -6.88 25.53
C GLN A 466 -15.52 -7.12 24.18
N CYS A 467 -14.79 -7.07 23.05
CA CYS A 467 -15.19 -7.70 21.79
C CYS A 467 -14.37 -9.02 21.65
N GLN A 468 -14.56 -10.02 22.53
CA GLN A 468 -13.89 -11.33 22.36
C GLN A 468 -14.44 -12.09 21.14
N HIS A 469 -13.54 -12.37 20.20
CA HIS A 469 -13.48 -13.52 19.29
C HIS A 469 -14.82 -14.16 18.85
N TYR A 470 -15.31 -13.73 17.68
CA TYR A 470 -15.82 -14.68 16.70
C TYR A 470 -15.09 -14.45 15.38
N THR A 471 -14.12 -15.32 15.11
CA THR A 471 -13.49 -15.43 13.81
C THR A 471 -14.56 -15.84 12.80
N LEU A 472 -14.95 -14.93 11.91
CA LEU A 472 -15.57 -15.30 10.63
C LEU A 472 -14.46 -15.93 9.79
N ILE A 473 -14.27 -17.24 9.94
CA ILE A 473 -13.47 -18.01 8.99
C ILE A 473 -14.29 -18.05 7.70
N SER A 474 -13.99 -17.16 6.76
CA SER A 474 -14.49 -17.25 5.39
C SER A 474 -13.72 -18.36 4.67
N SER A 475 -14.08 -19.61 4.94
CA SER A 475 -13.68 -20.71 4.07
C SER A 475 -14.76 -21.78 4.11
N THR A 476 -15.83 -21.52 3.39
CA THR A 476 -16.58 -22.44 2.51
C THR A 476 -18.00 -21.92 2.35
N TRP A 477 -18.42 -21.88 1.09
CA TRP A 477 -19.77 -21.63 0.64
C TRP A 477 -20.70 -22.69 1.23
N LYS A 478 -21.28 -22.45 2.40
CA LYS A 478 -22.51 -23.10 2.87
C LYS A 478 -23.34 -22.08 3.63
N PHE A 479 -24.50 -21.76 3.05
CA PHE A 479 -25.65 -21.08 3.63
C PHE A 479 -25.52 -20.68 5.11
N ILE A 480 -25.26 -19.39 5.37
CA ILE A 480 -25.51 -18.79 6.68
C ILE A 480 -27.01 -18.48 6.76
N THR A 481 -27.82 -19.52 6.95
CA THR A 481 -29.17 -19.35 7.45
C THR A 481 -29.08 -19.21 8.97
N VAL A 482 -29.44 -18.03 9.48
CA VAL A 482 -29.65 -17.69 10.90
C VAL A 482 -28.39 -17.37 11.72
N ALA A 483 -27.93 -16.11 11.67
CA ALA A 483 -27.21 -15.53 12.80
C ALA A 483 -28.24 -15.10 13.88
N PRO A 484 -28.05 -15.43 15.17
CA PRO A 484 -28.91 -14.93 16.24
C PRO A 484 -28.88 -13.40 16.27
N ILE A 485 -30.04 -12.76 16.52
CA ILE A 485 -30.25 -11.30 16.64
C ILE A 485 -29.15 -10.59 17.47
N PHE A 486 -28.58 -11.31 18.43
CA PHE A 486 -27.50 -10.84 19.31
C PHE A 486 -26.21 -10.45 18.56
N PHE A 487 -25.81 -11.19 17.52
CA PHE A 487 -24.55 -10.96 16.78
C PHE A 487 -24.57 -9.68 15.94
N VAL A 488 -25.72 -9.35 15.36
CA VAL A 488 -25.88 -8.18 14.48
C VAL A 488 -25.86 -6.88 15.29
N LEU A 489 -26.47 -6.88 16.48
CA LEU A 489 -26.38 -5.74 17.40
C LEU A 489 -24.94 -5.51 17.88
N LEU A 490 -24.20 -6.58 18.19
CA LEU A 490 -22.80 -6.51 18.63
C LEU A 490 -21.85 -5.98 17.54
N ALA A 491 -22.00 -6.42 16.28
CA ALA A 491 -21.21 -5.89 15.17
C ALA A 491 -21.44 -4.39 14.96
N ARG A 492 -22.70 -3.94 15.00
CA ARG A 492 -23.05 -2.51 14.93
C ARG A 492 -22.48 -1.73 16.12
N LEU A 493 -22.59 -2.26 17.34
CA LEU A 493 -22.07 -1.60 18.54
C LEU A 493 -20.53 -1.50 18.51
N CYS A 494 -19.79 -2.55 18.16
CA CYS A 494 -18.32 -2.49 18.03
C CYS A 494 -17.90 -1.53 16.90
N LEU A 495 -18.63 -1.46 15.77
CA LEU A 495 -18.36 -0.49 14.68
C LEU A 495 -18.64 0.96 15.09
N VAL A 496 -19.76 1.23 15.76
CA VAL A 496 -20.12 2.56 16.25
C VAL A 496 -19.15 3.02 17.35
N SER A 497 -18.73 2.13 18.24
CA SER A 497 -17.74 2.45 19.28
C SER A 497 -16.34 2.66 18.70
N ALA A 498 -15.91 1.86 17.71
CA ALA A 498 -14.61 2.00 17.07
C ALA A 498 -14.48 3.25 16.18
N SER A 499 -15.57 3.67 15.53
CA SER A 499 -15.57 4.84 14.63
C SER A 499 -15.88 6.17 15.34
N GLY A 500 -16.39 6.12 16.58
CA GLY A 500 -16.88 7.30 17.30
C GLY A 500 -18.04 8.03 16.58
N SER A 501 -18.68 7.38 15.60
CA SER A 501 -19.68 7.97 14.71
C SER A 501 -20.88 7.05 14.56
N ASN A 502 -22.06 7.63 14.34
CA ASN A 502 -23.27 6.85 14.06
C ASN A 502 -23.16 6.21 12.66
N ILE A 503 -23.01 4.89 12.60
CA ILE A 503 -22.86 4.14 11.34
C ILE A 503 -24.24 3.69 10.84
N PHE A 504 -24.51 3.99 9.57
CA PHE A 504 -25.67 3.49 8.84
C PHE A 504 -25.37 2.10 8.26
N PHE A 505 -25.85 1.05 8.92
CA PHE A 505 -25.42 -0.34 8.65
C PHE A 505 -26.31 -1.04 7.61
N VAL A 506 -25.72 -1.37 6.44
CA VAL A 506 -26.41 -1.93 5.26
C VAL A 506 -25.69 -3.19 4.77
N PRO A 507 -25.86 -4.36 5.42
CA PRO A 507 -25.21 -5.60 4.99
C PRO A 507 -25.93 -6.26 3.80
N ASN A 508 -25.25 -7.19 3.13
CA ASN A 508 -25.86 -8.13 2.18
C ASN A 508 -26.54 -9.31 2.91
N PHE A 509 -27.50 -9.02 3.77
CA PHE A 509 -28.38 -10.05 4.36
C PHE A 509 -29.57 -10.29 3.42
N THR A 510 -30.09 -11.51 3.38
CA THR A 510 -31.07 -11.91 2.37
C THR A 510 -32.48 -12.12 2.94
N PRO A 511 -33.54 -11.91 2.13
CA PRO A 511 -34.92 -12.20 2.50
C PRO A 511 -35.21 -13.67 2.83
N TRP A 512 -34.36 -14.61 2.39
CA TRP A 512 -34.59 -16.06 2.49
C TRP A 512 -33.93 -16.68 3.73
N GLY A 513 -34.04 -16.01 4.88
CA GLY A 513 -33.52 -16.50 6.16
C GLY A 513 -32.81 -15.46 7.02
N GLY A 514 -32.67 -14.22 6.55
CA GLY A 514 -32.11 -13.09 7.30
C GLY A 514 -33.11 -12.44 8.25
N SER A 515 -32.61 -11.88 9.36
CA SER A 515 -33.36 -10.97 10.23
C SER A 515 -33.08 -9.52 9.86
N THR A 516 -34.12 -8.67 9.89
CA THR A 516 -33.96 -7.22 9.74
C THR A 516 -33.66 -6.52 11.08
N ASN A 517 -33.59 -7.26 12.19
CA ASN A 517 -33.27 -6.68 13.50
C ASN A 517 -31.78 -6.26 13.55
N GLY A 518 -31.51 -5.05 14.05
CA GLY A 518 -30.14 -4.55 14.22
C GLY A 518 -29.49 -3.92 12.98
N ILE A 519 -30.14 -3.93 11.80
CA ILE A 519 -29.66 -3.28 10.57
C ILE A 519 -30.47 -2.03 10.21
N ASP A 520 -29.88 -1.07 9.51
CA ASP A 520 -30.56 0.15 9.03
C ASP A 520 -31.08 0.00 7.59
N GLY A 521 -30.50 -0.93 6.84
CA GLY A 521 -30.90 -1.33 5.51
C GLY A 521 -30.29 -2.66 5.09
N ALA A 522 -30.49 -3.09 3.85
CA ALA A 522 -29.74 -4.20 3.26
C ALA A 522 -29.42 -3.97 1.77
N LEU A 523 -28.29 -4.53 1.34
CA LEU A 523 -27.82 -4.58 -0.05
C LEU A 523 -28.26 -5.90 -0.70
N ASN A 524 -28.76 -5.84 -1.93
CA ASN A 524 -28.89 -7.03 -2.76
C ASN A 524 -27.60 -7.24 -3.57
N TRP A 525 -26.80 -8.23 -3.21
CA TRP A 525 -25.61 -8.60 -3.99
C TRP A 525 -25.92 -9.28 -5.32
N MET A 526 -27.09 -9.91 -5.46
CA MET A 526 -27.50 -10.59 -6.71
C MET A 526 -27.90 -9.54 -7.76
N GLY A 527 -26.89 -8.89 -8.34
CA GLY A 527 -27.02 -7.89 -9.38
C GLY A 527 -27.29 -8.46 -10.77
N TRP A 528 -27.26 -9.78 -10.97
CA TRP A 528 -27.39 -10.39 -12.29
C TRP A 528 -28.61 -11.29 -12.43
N PRO A 529 -29.22 -11.37 -13.64
CA PRO A 529 -30.20 -12.40 -13.93
C PRO A 529 -29.63 -13.79 -13.63
N ASN A 530 -30.37 -14.60 -12.86
CA ASN A 530 -29.89 -15.89 -12.37
C ASN A 530 -31.03 -16.92 -12.28
N ASP A 531 -30.73 -18.17 -11.96
CA ASP A 531 -31.72 -19.25 -11.81
C ASP A 531 -32.30 -19.43 -10.39
N GLY A 532 -31.98 -18.50 -9.48
CA GLY A 532 -32.31 -18.56 -8.04
C GLY A 532 -31.26 -19.28 -7.19
N ASN A 533 -30.23 -19.90 -7.79
CA ASN A 533 -29.18 -20.66 -7.10
C ASN A 533 -27.77 -20.12 -7.44
N ASN A 534 -27.69 -18.81 -7.71
CA ASN A 534 -26.44 -18.13 -8.06
C ASN A 534 -25.75 -18.77 -9.29
N LYS A 535 -26.54 -19.07 -10.33
CA LYS A 535 -26.07 -19.50 -11.65
C LYS A 535 -26.85 -18.77 -12.74
N ALA A 536 -26.31 -18.75 -13.96
CA ALA A 536 -27.03 -18.22 -15.11
C ALA A 536 -28.42 -18.87 -15.24
N PRO A 537 -29.42 -18.15 -15.78
CA PRO A 537 -30.76 -18.70 -16.00
C PRO A 537 -30.72 -20.03 -16.77
N LYS A 538 -31.57 -20.98 -16.35
CA LYS A 538 -31.73 -22.32 -16.97
C LYS A 538 -33.21 -22.55 -17.27
N ASP A 539 -33.52 -23.48 -18.16
CA ASP A 539 -34.87 -23.71 -18.69
C ASP A 539 -35.98 -23.63 -17.61
N GLY A 540 -36.82 -22.59 -17.70
CA GLY A 540 -37.94 -22.32 -16.79
C GLY A 540 -37.60 -21.69 -15.43
N LYS A 541 -36.32 -21.44 -15.13
CA LYS A 541 -35.83 -20.84 -13.89
C LYS A 541 -35.03 -19.57 -14.19
N SER A 542 -35.69 -18.42 -14.04
CA SER A 542 -35.10 -17.10 -14.22
C SER A 542 -35.62 -16.15 -13.15
N VAL A 543 -34.69 -15.50 -12.45
CA VAL A 543 -34.90 -14.46 -11.45
C VAL A 543 -34.20 -13.21 -11.97
N SER A 544 -34.96 -12.14 -12.18
CA SER A 544 -34.40 -10.85 -12.60
C SER A 544 -33.85 -10.07 -11.40
N VAL A 545 -33.04 -9.04 -11.68
CA VAL A 545 -32.57 -8.10 -10.64
C VAL A 545 -33.76 -7.41 -9.96
N ALA A 546 -34.79 -7.08 -10.73
CA ALA A 546 -36.02 -6.45 -10.24
C ALA A 546 -36.84 -7.36 -9.31
N ASP A 547 -36.82 -8.68 -9.53
CA ASP A 547 -37.43 -9.64 -8.59
C ASP A 547 -36.69 -9.67 -7.25
N GLY A 548 -35.36 -9.54 -7.29
CA GLY A 548 -34.51 -9.33 -6.13
C GLY A 548 -34.86 -8.03 -5.40
N ASP A 549 -34.95 -6.91 -6.12
CA ASP A 549 -35.36 -5.61 -5.57
C ASP A 549 -36.68 -5.73 -4.81
N LYS A 550 -37.71 -6.31 -5.45
CA LYS A 550 -39.03 -6.50 -4.86
C LYS A 550 -38.97 -7.35 -3.59
N SER A 551 -38.19 -8.42 -3.61
CA SER A 551 -38.01 -9.32 -2.46
C SER A 551 -37.37 -8.61 -1.28
N TYR A 552 -36.31 -7.83 -1.53
CA TYR A 552 -35.62 -7.03 -0.50
C TYR A 552 -36.50 -5.91 0.04
N THR A 553 -37.18 -5.16 -0.82
CA THR A 553 -38.04 -4.06 -0.36
C THR A 553 -39.22 -4.57 0.48
N ASN A 554 -39.80 -5.71 0.11
CA ASN A 554 -40.89 -6.32 0.89
C ASN A 554 -40.39 -6.80 2.27
N TRP A 555 -39.22 -7.43 2.31
CA TRP A 555 -38.64 -7.95 3.55
C TRP A 555 -38.17 -6.83 4.50
N LEU A 556 -37.61 -5.74 3.97
CA LEU A 556 -37.11 -4.60 4.74
C LEU A 556 -38.22 -3.69 5.31
N GLY A 557 -39.41 -3.69 4.71
CA GLY A 557 -40.49 -2.79 5.09
C GLY A 557 -40.06 -1.32 4.97
N ASN A 558 -39.97 -0.61 6.10
CA ASN A 558 -39.61 0.81 6.13
C ASN A 558 -38.08 1.07 6.13
N LYS A 559 -37.24 0.04 6.17
CA LYS A 559 -35.77 0.16 6.18
C LYS A 559 -35.21 0.45 4.78
N LYS A 560 -33.98 0.94 4.70
CA LYS A 560 -33.40 1.36 3.41
C LYS A 560 -32.93 0.16 2.59
N TYR A 561 -33.27 0.17 1.31
CA TYR A 561 -32.77 -0.78 0.33
C TYR A 561 -31.63 -0.16 -0.47
N MET A 562 -30.51 -0.87 -0.60
CA MET A 562 -29.42 -0.49 -1.49
C MET A 562 -29.46 -1.36 -2.74
N ALA A 563 -29.77 -0.73 -3.87
CA ALA A 563 -29.93 -1.38 -5.15
C ALA A 563 -28.57 -1.58 -5.85
N PRO A 564 -28.30 -2.77 -6.40
CA PRO A 564 -27.06 -3.02 -7.14
C PRO A 564 -27.13 -2.38 -8.53
N ILE A 565 -26.05 -1.72 -8.93
CA ILE A 565 -25.66 -1.51 -10.32
C ILE A 565 -24.76 -2.68 -10.69
N SER A 566 -25.01 -3.26 -11.86
CA SER A 566 -24.51 -4.58 -12.24
C SER A 566 -23.59 -4.50 -13.47
N PRO A 567 -22.27 -4.42 -13.26
CA PRO A 567 -21.23 -4.59 -14.27
C PRO A 567 -21.21 -6.00 -14.85
N TRP A 568 -20.19 -6.29 -15.66
CA TRP A 568 -20.03 -7.59 -16.29
C TRP A 568 -19.60 -8.68 -15.32
N PHE A 569 -20.11 -9.90 -15.42
CA PHE A 569 -19.67 -11.00 -14.55
C PHE A 569 -19.18 -12.19 -15.36
N PHE A 570 -17.95 -12.64 -15.09
CA PHE A 570 -17.35 -13.85 -15.64
C PHE A 570 -16.24 -14.37 -14.73
N THR A 571 -16.22 -15.68 -14.46
CA THR A 571 -15.16 -16.33 -13.68
C THR A 571 -14.65 -17.61 -14.34
N HIS A 572 -13.35 -17.88 -14.21
CA HIS A 572 -12.67 -18.98 -14.90
C HIS A 572 -11.44 -19.49 -14.14
N TYR A 573 -11.60 -19.73 -12.85
CA TYR A 573 -10.56 -20.32 -12.01
C TYR A 573 -10.43 -21.83 -12.29
N GLY A 574 -9.29 -22.25 -12.84
CA GLY A 574 -9.00 -23.66 -13.11
C GLY A 574 -8.45 -24.44 -11.89
N PRO A 575 -8.01 -25.70 -12.11
CA PRO A 575 -7.42 -26.55 -11.08
C PRO A 575 -6.11 -26.04 -10.48
N GLU A 576 -5.52 -25.00 -11.06
CA GLU A 576 -4.33 -24.32 -10.54
C GLU A 576 -4.57 -23.55 -9.23
N VAL A 577 -5.82 -23.38 -8.79
CA VAL A 577 -6.17 -22.80 -7.49
C VAL A 577 -7.10 -23.72 -6.68
N ASP A 578 -7.10 -23.54 -5.37
CA ASP A 578 -7.86 -24.37 -4.41
C ASP A 578 -9.39 -24.15 -4.47
N TRP A 579 -9.85 -23.03 -5.02
CA TRP A 579 -11.25 -22.61 -5.08
C TRP A 579 -11.76 -22.42 -6.51
N SER A 580 -11.51 -23.41 -7.39
CA SER A 580 -11.89 -23.35 -8.80
C SER A 580 -13.39 -22.99 -8.99
N LYS A 581 -13.70 -22.12 -9.96
CA LYS A 581 -15.07 -21.74 -10.39
C LYS A 581 -15.06 -21.51 -11.89
N ASN A 582 -16.15 -21.80 -12.58
CA ASN A 582 -16.21 -21.58 -14.03
C ASN A 582 -17.63 -21.31 -14.53
N TRP A 583 -18.03 -20.04 -14.57
CA TRP A 583 -19.35 -19.63 -15.07
C TRP A 583 -19.39 -18.18 -15.54
N VAL A 584 -20.52 -17.77 -16.11
CA VAL A 584 -20.81 -16.41 -16.54
C VAL A 584 -22.28 -16.07 -16.25
N PHE A 585 -22.59 -14.80 -15.92
CA PHE A 585 -23.98 -14.32 -15.88
C PHE A 585 -24.34 -13.49 -17.13
N PRO A 586 -25.62 -13.45 -17.54
CA PRO A 586 -26.08 -12.55 -18.59
C PRO A 586 -25.82 -11.09 -18.19
N SER A 587 -24.81 -10.47 -18.80
CA SER A 587 -24.36 -9.12 -18.42
C SER A 587 -24.41 -8.08 -19.55
N GLY A 588 -24.75 -8.51 -20.77
CA GLY A 588 -24.67 -7.76 -22.03
C GLY A 588 -24.95 -6.26 -21.94
N SER A 589 -26.24 -5.88 -21.92
CA SER A 589 -26.68 -4.48 -21.77
C SER A 589 -26.90 -4.06 -20.32
N LEU A 590 -26.61 -4.95 -19.36
CA LEU A 590 -27.17 -4.88 -18.01
C LEU A 590 -26.77 -3.61 -17.26
N ILE A 591 -25.52 -3.17 -17.37
CA ILE A 591 -25.07 -1.94 -16.69
C ILE A 591 -25.85 -0.70 -17.15
N PHE A 592 -26.18 -0.61 -18.44
CA PHE A 592 -26.96 0.50 -18.99
C PHE A 592 -28.44 0.37 -18.61
N ASP A 593 -29.02 -0.81 -18.78
CA ASP A 593 -30.42 -1.07 -18.47
C ASP A 593 -30.70 -0.83 -16.98
N ARG A 594 -29.78 -1.30 -16.13
CA ARG A 594 -29.89 -1.17 -14.68
C ARG A 594 -29.77 0.27 -14.21
N TRP A 595 -28.86 1.05 -14.79
CA TRP A 595 -28.77 2.48 -14.50
C TRP A 595 -30.07 3.21 -14.83
N ASN A 596 -30.68 2.93 -15.98
CA ASN A 596 -31.97 3.50 -16.35
C ASN A 596 -33.07 3.08 -15.38
N GLU A 597 -33.14 1.79 -15.02
CA GLU A 597 -34.11 1.30 -14.04
C GLU A 597 -33.97 2.00 -12.68
N VAL A 598 -32.72 2.17 -12.20
CA VAL A 598 -32.43 2.87 -10.94
C VAL A 598 -32.93 4.31 -10.95
N LEU A 599 -32.74 5.05 -12.06
CA LEU A 599 -33.26 6.41 -12.20
C LEU A 599 -34.79 6.44 -12.21
N GLN A 600 -35.43 5.50 -12.89
CA GLN A 600 -36.90 5.42 -12.96
C GLN A 600 -37.53 5.03 -11.62
N LYS A 601 -36.88 4.14 -10.86
CA LYS A 601 -37.37 3.66 -9.56
C LYS A 601 -37.06 4.62 -8.42
N GLY A 602 -35.97 5.40 -8.52
CA GLY A 602 -35.56 6.32 -7.47
C GLY A 602 -35.22 5.62 -6.16
N PHE A 603 -34.47 4.51 -6.22
CA PHE A 603 -34.04 3.78 -5.02
C PHE A 603 -33.31 4.71 -4.03
N PRO A 604 -33.43 4.48 -2.70
CA PRO A 604 -32.86 5.39 -1.72
C PRO A 604 -31.33 5.28 -1.60
N MET A 605 -30.75 4.14 -1.97
CA MET A 605 -29.31 3.88 -1.98
C MET A 605 -28.97 3.00 -3.19
N VAL A 606 -27.76 3.16 -3.71
CA VAL A 606 -27.24 2.37 -4.85
C VAL A 606 -25.77 2.02 -4.61
N GLU A 607 -25.33 0.86 -5.09
CA GLU A 607 -23.94 0.43 -5.06
C GLU A 607 -23.53 -0.16 -6.41
N ILE A 608 -22.34 0.19 -6.93
CA ILE A 608 -21.78 -0.41 -8.13
C ILE A 608 -20.88 -1.58 -7.73
N LEU A 609 -21.24 -2.80 -8.13
CA LEU A 609 -20.58 -4.04 -7.71
C LEU A 609 -19.57 -4.50 -8.77
N THR A 610 -18.26 -4.48 -8.61
CA THR A 610 -17.39 -4.02 -7.51
C THR A 610 -16.27 -3.14 -8.07
N TRP A 611 -15.36 -2.67 -7.21
CA TRP A 611 -14.25 -1.83 -7.66
C TRP A 611 -13.14 -2.61 -8.40
N ASN A 612 -12.67 -3.73 -7.84
CA ASN A 612 -11.42 -4.38 -8.30
C ASN A 612 -11.45 -5.93 -8.26
N ASP A 613 -12.63 -6.55 -8.28
CA ASP A 613 -12.74 -8.00 -8.39
C ASP A 613 -12.49 -8.45 -9.84
N TYR A 614 -11.21 -8.70 -10.15
CA TYR A 614 -10.76 -9.15 -11.47
C TYR A 614 -11.14 -10.60 -11.75
N GLY A 615 -11.20 -11.42 -10.70
CA GLY A 615 -11.44 -12.85 -10.84
C GLY A 615 -12.87 -13.23 -11.20
N GLU A 616 -13.84 -12.40 -10.80
CA GLU A 616 -15.23 -12.50 -11.25
C GLU A 616 -15.59 -11.46 -12.34
N SER A 617 -14.59 -10.73 -12.83
CA SER A 617 -14.66 -9.78 -13.96
C SER A 617 -15.64 -8.62 -13.79
N HIS A 618 -16.21 -8.39 -12.59
CA HIS A 618 -17.15 -7.28 -12.31
C HIS A 618 -16.50 -6.02 -11.76
N TYR A 619 -15.18 -5.91 -11.91
CA TYR A 619 -14.44 -4.68 -11.64
C TYR A 619 -14.88 -3.53 -12.55
N ILE A 620 -14.94 -2.32 -12.00
CA ILE A 620 -15.05 -1.07 -12.76
C ILE A 620 -13.83 -0.15 -12.58
N GLY A 621 -12.98 -0.45 -11.60
CA GLY A 621 -11.76 0.29 -11.29
C GLY A 621 -10.59 -0.07 -12.22
N PRO A 622 -9.51 0.73 -12.20
CA PRO A 622 -8.36 0.49 -13.07
C PRO A 622 -7.64 -0.83 -12.76
N LEU A 623 -6.93 -1.41 -13.74
CA LEU A 623 -6.18 -2.68 -13.66
C LEU A 623 -4.87 -2.62 -12.84
N LYS A 624 -4.66 -1.52 -12.10
CA LYS A 624 -3.46 -1.28 -11.27
C LYS A 624 -3.56 -1.74 -9.81
N ASN A 625 -4.69 -2.31 -9.38
CA ASN A 625 -4.80 -2.83 -8.02
C ASN A 625 -4.16 -4.22 -7.93
N LYS A 626 -3.56 -4.54 -6.78
CA LYS A 626 -2.92 -5.83 -6.57
C LYS A 626 -3.98 -6.93 -6.49
N HIS A 627 -3.96 -7.86 -7.43
CA HIS A 627 -4.79 -9.08 -7.46
C HIS A 627 -3.96 -10.19 -8.14
N THR A 628 -3.32 -11.05 -7.35
CA THR A 628 -2.36 -12.05 -7.85
C THR A 628 -2.63 -13.46 -7.35
N ASP A 629 -3.60 -13.60 -6.46
CA ASP A 629 -3.91 -14.77 -5.65
C ASP A 629 -4.91 -15.73 -6.31
N ASP A 630 -5.59 -15.29 -7.37
CA ASP A 630 -6.68 -16.05 -8.00
C ASP A 630 -6.47 -16.34 -9.49
N GLY A 631 -5.37 -15.90 -10.08
CA GLY A 631 -5.05 -16.15 -11.49
C GLY A 631 -5.82 -15.29 -12.50
N ALA A 632 -6.57 -14.28 -12.05
CA ALA A 632 -7.41 -13.42 -12.90
C ALA A 632 -6.67 -12.68 -14.02
N SER A 633 -5.35 -12.53 -13.88
CA SER A 633 -4.46 -11.89 -14.85
C SER A 633 -4.60 -12.49 -16.26
N LYS A 634 -4.92 -13.78 -16.35
CA LYS A 634 -5.11 -14.52 -17.60
C LYS A 634 -6.26 -14.00 -18.47
N TRP A 635 -7.35 -13.52 -17.86
CA TRP A 635 -8.51 -12.99 -18.59
C TRP A 635 -8.72 -11.48 -18.39
N SER A 636 -7.95 -10.84 -17.51
CA SER A 636 -8.03 -9.40 -17.24
C SER A 636 -6.97 -8.59 -17.99
N ASN A 637 -5.86 -9.20 -18.43
CA ASN A 637 -4.84 -8.49 -19.21
C ASN A 637 -5.45 -7.89 -20.48
N ASP A 638 -5.18 -6.61 -20.72
CA ASP A 638 -5.72 -5.82 -21.84
C ASP A 638 -7.27 -5.72 -21.87
N MET A 639 -7.95 -5.93 -20.74
CA MET A 639 -9.42 -5.78 -20.61
C MET A 639 -9.78 -4.61 -19.69
N PRO A 640 -9.55 -3.34 -20.09
CA PRO A 640 -9.96 -2.18 -19.29
C PRO A 640 -11.49 -2.11 -19.21
N HIS A 641 -12.01 -1.75 -18.03
CA HIS A 641 -13.44 -1.48 -17.78
C HIS A 641 -13.75 0.01 -17.55
N ASN A 642 -12.76 0.88 -17.71
CA ASN A 642 -12.86 2.31 -17.41
C ASN A 642 -13.93 3.06 -18.23
N GLY A 643 -14.29 2.59 -19.43
CA GLY A 643 -15.39 3.16 -20.21
C GLY A 643 -16.74 3.06 -19.49
N TRP A 644 -16.95 2.09 -18.60
CA TRP A 644 -18.16 2.04 -17.76
C TRP A 644 -18.16 3.08 -16.63
N LEU A 645 -16.99 3.56 -16.18
CA LEU A 645 -16.93 4.72 -15.30
C LEU A 645 -17.38 5.98 -16.04
N ASP A 646 -16.91 6.17 -17.27
CA ASP A 646 -17.33 7.29 -18.12
C ASP A 646 -18.83 7.23 -18.43
N LEU A 647 -19.35 6.04 -18.76
CA LEU A 647 -20.78 5.81 -18.92
C LEU A 647 -21.58 6.20 -17.66
N SER A 648 -21.09 5.82 -16.48
CA SER A 648 -21.84 5.97 -15.22
C SER A 648 -21.88 7.42 -14.71
N LYS A 649 -20.95 8.30 -15.10
CA LYS A 649 -20.88 9.70 -14.62
C LYS A 649 -22.21 10.47 -14.72
N PRO A 650 -22.85 10.60 -15.90
CA PRO A 650 -24.12 11.33 -16.01
C PRO A 650 -25.28 10.62 -15.29
N PHE A 651 -25.27 9.30 -15.18
CA PHE A 651 -26.27 8.55 -14.40
C PHE A 651 -26.14 8.80 -12.90
N ILE A 652 -24.92 8.82 -12.37
CA ILE A 652 -24.65 9.16 -10.96
C ILE A 652 -25.13 10.58 -10.67
N ALA A 653 -24.87 11.53 -11.58
CA ALA A 653 -25.33 12.90 -11.44
C ALA A 653 -26.88 12.99 -11.44
N ALA A 654 -27.54 12.31 -12.37
CA ALA A 654 -29.01 12.23 -12.41
C ALA A 654 -29.60 11.61 -11.15
N TYR A 655 -29.03 10.49 -10.68
CA TYR A 655 -29.47 9.80 -9.46
C TYR A 655 -29.37 10.71 -8.23
N LYS A 656 -28.22 11.36 -8.03
CA LYS A 656 -28.00 12.26 -6.88
C LYS A 656 -28.99 13.44 -6.86
N ASN A 657 -29.43 13.88 -8.03
CA ASN A 657 -30.41 14.96 -8.18
C ASN A 657 -31.86 14.45 -8.30
N LYS A 658 -32.09 13.14 -8.18
CA LYS A 658 -33.41 12.49 -8.28
C LYS A 658 -34.11 12.71 -9.62
N ASP A 659 -33.35 12.85 -10.70
CA ASP A 659 -33.89 12.92 -12.05
C ASP A 659 -34.07 11.53 -12.66
N THR A 660 -35.06 11.41 -13.54
CA THR A 660 -35.36 10.17 -14.28
C THR A 660 -34.68 10.10 -15.64
N SER A 661 -33.89 11.12 -16.00
CA SER A 661 -33.19 11.23 -17.28
C SER A 661 -31.80 11.82 -17.12
N VAL A 662 -30.85 11.29 -17.88
CA VAL A 662 -29.45 11.74 -17.89
C VAL A 662 -29.17 12.90 -18.83
N ALA A 663 -30.11 13.27 -19.71
CA ALA A 663 -29.83 14.15 -20.85
C ALA A 663 -29.18 15.49 -20.45
N LYS A 664 -29.58 16.09 -19.32
CA LYS A 664 -29.03 17.36 -18.82
C LYS A 664 -27.64 17.27 -18.18
N TYR A 665 -27.15 16.05 -17.95
CA TYR A 665 -25.85 15.77 -17.33
C TYR A 665 -24.79 15.32 -18.33
N ILE A 666 -25.14 15.28 -19.62
CA ILE A 666 -24.20 14.98 -20.69
C ILE A 666 -23.47 16.27 -21.07
N GLU A 667 -22.24 16.41 -20.59
CA GLU A 667 -21.42 17.62 -20.78
C GLU A 667 -20.69 17.65 -22.14
N LYS A 668 -20.52 16.47 -22.77
CA LYS A 668 -19.88 16.32 -24.07
C LYS A 668 -20.39 15.08 -24.78
N ASP A 669 -20.34 15.09 -26.12
CA ASP A 669 -20.62 13.90 -26.92
C ASP A 669 -19.59 12.79 -26.62
N GLN A 670 -20.05 11.56 -26.40
CA GLN A 670 -19.20 10.38 -26.22
C GLN A 670 -19.84 9.15 -26.86
N ILE A 671 -18.99 8.25 -27.35
CA ILE A 671 -19.36 6.87 -27.66
C ILE A 671 -18.57 5.96 -26.74
N ILE A 672 -19.27 5.07 -26.03
CA ILE A 672 -18.71 4.02 -25.17
C ILE A 672 -19.15 2.69 -25.76
N TYR A 673 -18.26 1.71 -25.82
CA TYR A 673 -18.57 0.40 -26.40
C TYR A 673 -17.92 -0.73 -25.61
N TRP A 674 -18.52 -1.92 -25.70
CA TRP A 674 -17.94 -3.12 -25.14
C TRP A 674 -18.39 -4.39 -25.86
N TYR A 675 -17.56 -5.43 -25.77
CA TYR A 675 -17.80 -6.74 -26.37
C TYR A 675 -16.78 -7.76 -25.86
N ARG A 676 -17.03 -9.04 -26.13
CA ARG A 676 -16.06 -10.13 -25.90
C ARG A 676 -15.08 -10.22 -27.07
N ARG A 677 -13.81 -10.53 -26.77
CA ARG A 677 -12.75 -10.72 -27.78
C ARG A 677 -13.02 -11.89 -28.74
N ASN A 678 -13.88 -12.82 -28.36
CA ASN A 678 -14.21 -14.00 -29.13
C ASN A 678 -15.72 -14.24 -29.17
N LEU A 679 -16.17 -14.87 -30.26
CA LEU A 679 -17.53 -15.36 -30.38
C LEU A 679 -17.75 -16.53 -29.42
N LYS A 680 -18.95 -16.65 -28.84
CA LYS A 680 -19.26 -17.66 -27.80
C LYS A 680 -19.06 -19.10 -28.25
N GLY A 681 -19.16 -19.34 -29.55
CA GLY A 681 -19.02 -20.66 -30.17
C GLY A 681 -17.58 -21.14 -30.29
N LEU A 682 -16.56 -20.26 -30.15
CA LEU A 682 -15.15 -20.66 -30.22
C LEU A 682 -14.88 -21.79 -29.24
N ASN A 683 -14.18 -22.85 -29.67
CA ASN A 683 -13.80 -23.98 -28.83
C ASN A 683 -12.32 -23.86 -28.46
N CYS A 684 -12.04 -23.85 -27.16
CA CYS A 684 -10.69 -23.78 -26.58
C CYS A 684 -10.33 -25.01 -25.75
N ASP A 685 -11.17 -26.06 -25.75
CA ASP A 685 -11.05 -27.24 -24.88
C ASP A 685 -9.66 -27.89 -24.91
N ALA A 686 -8.97 -27.86 -26.05
CA ALA A 686 -7.66 -28.45 -26.22
C ALA A 686 -6.53 -27.73 -25.47
N THR A 687 -6.71 -26.45 -25.14
CA THR A 687 -5.69 -25.59 -24.52
C THR A 687 -6.16 -24.95 -23.21
N ASP A 688 -7.43 -25.09 -22.88
CA ASP A 688 -8.08 -24.44 -21.75
C ASP A 688 -7.75 -25.10 -20.41
N THR A 689 -7.61 -24.30 -19.36
CA THR A 689 -7.20 -24.80 -18.04
C THR A 689 -8.31 -25.53 -17.30
N THR A 690 -9.58 -25.27 -17.64
CA THR A 690 -10.74 -25.92 -17.00
C THR A 690 -11.22 -27.17 -17.74
N SER A 691 -10.66 -27.48 -18.90
CA SER A 691 -11.04 -28.63 -19.73
C SER A 691 -10.33 -29.92 -19.30
N GLY A 692 -11.08 -31.02 -19.21
CA GLY A 692 -10.55 -32.37 -18.98
C GLY A 692 -9.88 -32.61 -17.62
N ARG A 693 -10.04 -31.69 -16.65
CA ARG A 693 -9.41 -31.76 -15.33
C ARG A 693 -10.40 -31.43 -14.21
N ALA A 694 -10.43 -32.28 -13.19
CA ALA A 694 -11.16 -32.02 -11.96
C ALA A 694 -10.41 -31.01 -11.06
N PRO A 695 -11.12 -30.19 -10.28
CA PRO A 695 -10.47 -29.26 -9.36
C PRO A 695 -9.87 -30.01 -8.15
N PRO A 696 -8.82 -29.50 -7.49
CA PRO A 696 -8.22 -30.14 -6.32
C PRO A 696 -9.21 -30.35 -5.18
N LYS A 697 -10.17 -29.42 -5.03
CA LYS A 697 -11.27 -29.48 -4.07
C LYS A 697 -12.60 -29.39 -4.84
N PRO A 698 -13.37 -30.48 -4.94
CA PRO A 698 -14.69 -30.47 -5.56
C PRO A 698 -15.59 -29.41 -4.92
N ASN A 699 -16.23 -28.59 -5.75
CA ASN A 699 -17.20 -27.60 -5.32
C ASN A 699 -18.28 -27.41 -6.40
N GLU A 700 -19.45 -26.92 -6.00
CA GLU A 700 -20.62 -26.77 -6.89
C GLU A 700 -20.50 -25.64 -7.92
N ASN A 701 -19.42 -24.85 -7.87
CA ASN A 701 -19.22 -23.69 -8.72
C ASN A 701 -18.21 -23.94 -9.86
N TYR A 702 -17.59 -25.13 -9.90
CA TYR A 702 -16.67 -25.52 -10.97
C TYR A 702 -17.33 -26.46 -11.99
N PHE A 703 -17.32 -26.04 -13.26
CA PHE A 703 -17.82 -26.79 -14.40
C PHE A 703 -16.65 -27.01 -15.36
N GLN A 704 -16.45 -28.23 -15.86
CA GLN A 704 -15.33 -28.51 -16.77
C GLN A 704 -15.63 -27.95 -18.18
N GLY A 705 -14.61 -27.36 -18.80
CA GLY A 705 -14.67 -26.84 -20.17
C GLY A 705 -15.26 -25.44 -20.26
N ARG A 706 -16.12 -25.18 -21.25
CA ARG A 706 -16.69 -23.84 -21.43
C ARG A 706 -17.52 -23.40 -20.21
N PRO A 707 -17.44 -22.12 -19.77
CA PRO A 707 -18.10 -21.65 -18.55
C PRO A 707 -19.61 -21.94 -18.51
N ASP A 708 -20.15 -22.44 -17.38
CA ASP A 708 -21.61 -22.61 -17.23
C ASP A 708 -22.33 -21.28 -17.46
N GLY A 709 -23.43 -21.31 -18.22
CA GLY A 709 -24.17 -20.11 -18.61
C GLY A 709 -23.70 -19.45 -19.92
N TRP A 710 -22.63 -19.91 -20.58
CA TRP A 710 -22.13 -19.33 -21.83
C TRP A 710 -23.20 -19.20 -22.93
N GLN A 711 -24.20 -20.08 -22.95
CA GLN A 711 -25.30 -20.09 -23.92
C GLN A 711 -26.14 -18.82 -23.83
N THR A 712 -26.25 -18.24 -22.62
CA THR A 712 -27.02 -17.02 -22.34
C THR A 712 -26.32 -15.75 -22.84
N MET A 713 -25.05 -15.85 -23.25
CA MET A 713 -24.29 -14.72 -23.76
C MET A 713 -24.61 -14.47 -25.24
N GLU A 714 -24.78 -13.19 -25.59
CA GLU A 714 -25.00 -12.75 -26.98
C GLU A 714 -23.66 -12.44 -27.66
N ASP A 715 -23.53 -12.76 -28.95
CA ASP A 715 -22.40 -12.33 -29.78
C ASP A 715 -22.71 -10.93 -30.33
N THR A 716 -22.49 -9.93 -29.48
CA THR A 716 -22.93 -8.55 -29.73
C THR A 716 -21.86 -7.54 -29.34
N VAL A 717 -21.71 -6.51 -30.16
CA VAL A 717 -21.04 -5.24 -29.83
C VAL A 717 -22.09 -4.28 -29.30
N TYR A 718 -21.95 -3.91 -28.04
CA TYR A 718 -22.81 -2.95 -27.36
C TYR A 718 -22.19 -1.57 -27.46
N VAL A 719 -23.00 -0.58 -27.84
CA VAL A 719 -22.55 0.80 -28.02
C VAL A 719 -23.54 1.73 -27.34
N VAL A 720 -23.08 2.54 -26.40
CA VAL A 720 -23.84 3.64 -25.83
C VAL A 720 -23.31 4.96 -26.39
N SER A 721 -24.22 5.73 -26.99
CA SER A 721 -23.98 7.12 -27.33
C SER A 721 -24.51 8.02 -26.21
N LEU A 722 -23.70 8.97 -25.75
CA LEU A 722 -24.09 10.05 -24.85
C LEU A 722 -23.99 11.34 -25.65
N LEU A 723 -25.12 11.91 -26.09
CA LEU A 723 -25.12 13.04 -27.02
C LEU A 723 -25.76 14.30 -26.44
N GLN A 724 -25.16 15.45 -26.71
CA GLN A 724 -25.73 16.77 -26.38
C GLN A 724 -26.80 17.21 -27.38
N SER A 725 -26.68 16.75 -28.63
CA SER A 725 -27.64 16.98 -29.71
C SER A 725 -27.71 15.76 -30.61
N ALA A 726 -28.82 15.60 -31.33
CA ALA A 726 -29.04 14.46 -32.21
C ALA A 726 -27.93 14.30 -33.27
N GLY A 727 -27.72 13.07 -33.74
CA GLY A 727 -26.77 12.75 -34.80
C GLY A 727 -26.90 11.32 -35.29
N THR A 728 -26.10 10.96 -36.30
CA THR A 728 -26.09 9.62 -36.89
C THR A 728 -24.91 8.83 -36.33
N VAL A 729 -25.15 7.71 -35.66
CA VAL A 729 -24.09 6.80 -35.21
C VAL A 729 -23.94 5.66 -36.23
N ILE A 730 -22.72 5.47 -36.72
CA ILE A 730 -22.32 4.40 -37.64
C ILE A 730 -21.37 3.48 -36.89
N ILE A 731 -21.69 2.19 -36.86
CA ILE A 731 -20.91 1.16 -36.18
C ILE A 731 -20.61 0.07 -37.21
N LYS A 732 -19.35 -0.35 -37.29
CA LYS A 732 -18.96 -1.55 -38.03
C LYS A 732 -18.33 -2.55 -37.09
N SER A 733 -18.64 -3.82 -37.28
CA SER A 733 -18.03 -4.95 -36.56
C SER A 733 -17.76 -6.06 -37.56
N GLY A 734 -16.51 -6.19 -38.00
CA GLY A 734 -16.19 -7.05 -39.14
C GLY A 734 -16.97 -6.66 -40.39
N SER A 735 -17.72 -7.60 -40.97
CA SER A 735 -18.60 -7.37 -42.12
C SER A 735 -19.94 -6.70 -41.77
N ASN A 736 -20.30 -6.62 -40.48
CA ASN A 736 -21.58 -6.06 -40.05
C ASN A 736 -21.49 -4.53 -40.00
N THR A 737 -22.55 -3.85 -40.43
CA THR A 737 -22.66 -2.38 -40.33
C THR A 737 -24.05 -1.98 -39.87
N VAL A 738 -24.12 -1.10 -38.87
CA VAL A 738 -25.35 -0.47 -38.40
C VAL A 738 -25.19 1.04 -38.51
N THR A 739 -26.20 1.71 -39.08
CA THR A 739 -26.30 3.18 -39.13
C THR A 739 -27.62 3.57 -38.48
N LYS A 740 -27.57 4.43 -37.46
CA LYS A 740 -28.75 4.80 -36.67
C LYS A 740 -28.76 6.28 -36.33
N GLU A 741 -29.87 6.95 -36.62
CA GLU A 741 -30.16 8.27 -36.08
C GLU A 741 -30.47 8.15 -34.59
N VAL A 742 -29.78 8.94 -33.77
CA VAL A 742 -29.89 8.94 -32.32
C VAL A 742 -30.18 10.35 -31.79
N PRO A 743 -31.13 10.50 -30.85
CA PRO A 743 -31.45 11.81 -30.26
C PRO A 743 -30.35 12.26 -29.28
N ALA A 744 -30.48 13.48 -28.76
CA ALA A 744 -29.76 13.88 -27.56
C ALA A 744 -30.15 12.98 -26.37
N GLY A 745 -29.21 12.76 -25.44
CA GLY A 745 -29.37 11.83 -24.33
C GLY A 745 -28.50 10.59 -24.47
N ALA A 746 -28.83 9.55 -23.71
CA ALA A 746 -28.13 8.27 -23.73
C ALA A 746 -28.91 7.25 -24.56
N THR A 747 -28.28 6.63 -25.55
CA THR A 747 -28.92 5.60 -26.39
C THR A 747 -28.01 4.38 -26.54
N LEU A 748 -28.53 3.20 -26.18
CA LEU A 748 -27.91 1.91 -26.45
C LEU A 748 -28.22 1.44 -27.89
N ILE A 749 -27.20 0.91 -28.56
CA ILE A 749 -27.25 0.30 -29.87
C ILE A 749 -26.54 -1.06 -29.77
N LYS A 750 -27.21 -2.11 -30.24
CA LYS A 750 -26.64 -3.46 -30.35
C LYS A 750 -26.30 -3.74 -31.81
N VAL A 751 -25.14 -4.33 -32.05
CA VAL A 751 -24.67 -4.75 -33.38
C VAL A 751 -24.13 -6.17 -33.29
N ASP A 752 -24.44 -7.03 -34.25
CA ASP A 752 -23.89 -8.39 -34.27
C ASP A 752 -22.36 -8.35 -34.32
N ALA A 753 -21.72 -9.14 -33.45
CA ALA A 753 -20.27 -9.25 -33.41
C ALA A 753 -19.74 -9.96 -34.65
N GLY A 754 -18.88 -9.29 -35.42
CA GLY A 754 -18.15 -9.86 -36.56
C GLY A 754 -16.65 -9.92 -36.28
N LEU A 755 -15.97 -10.92 -36.86
CA LEU A 755 -14.51 -11.03 -36.77
C LEU A 755 -13.80 -9.82 -37.40
N GLY A 756 -12.66 -9.45 -36.84
CA GLY A 756 -11.85 -8.32 -37.26
C GLY A 756 -12.12 -7.06 -36.44
N LYS A 757 -11.96 -5.91 -37.08
CA LYS A 757 -12.00 -4.58 -36.44
C LYS A 757 -13.41 -4.07 -36.14
N GLN A 758 -13.52 -3.30 -35.07
CA GLN A 758 -14.72 -2.56 -34.69
C GLN A 758 -14.46 -1.07 -34.86
N THR A 759 -15.29 -0.38 -35.63
CA THR A 759 -15.16 1.07 -35.88
C THR A 759 -16.43 1.80 -35.52
N PHE A 760 -16.28 3.00 -34.97
CA PHE A 760 -17.38 3.79 -34.44
C PHE A 760 -17.28 5.21 -34.96
N THR A 761 -18.38 5.77 -35.47
CA THR A 761 -18.42 7.15 -35.97
C THR A 761 -19.73 7.82 -35.56
N LEU A 762 -19.65 9.04 -35.04
CA LEU A 762 -20.78 9.97 -34.89
C LEU A 762 -20.71 11.00 -36.01
N LYS A 763 -21.80 11.16 -36.78
CA LYS A 763 -21.96 12.19 -37.81
C LYS A 763 -23.06 13.18 -37.47
N ARG A 764 -22.89 14.42 -37.94
CA ARG A 764 -23.96 15.41 -38.07
C ARG A 764 -23.89 16.00 -39.47
N GLY A 765 -24.85 15.65 -40.32
CA GLY A 765 -24.76 15.91 -41.76
C GLY A 765 -23.58 15.17 -42.40
N SER A 766 -22.72 15.89 -43.12
CA SER A 766 -21.50 15.33 -43.74
C SER A 766 -20.28 15.27 -42.81
N THR A 767 -20.35 15.84 -41.61
CA THR A 767 -19.20 16.00 -40.71
C THR A 767 -19.11 14.84 -39.72
N ASN A 768 -17.91 14.23 -39.61
CA ASN A 768 -17.58 13.30 -38.53
C ASN A 768 -17.27 14.10 -37.25
N VAL A 769 -18.10 13.97 -36.23
CA VAL A 769 -17.93 14.61 -34.91
C VAL A 769 -16.99 13.79 -34.04
N LEU A 770 -17.17 12.46 -34.03
CA LEU A 770 -16.30 11.50 -33.36
C LEU A 770 -16.03 10.34 -34.32
N SER A 771 -14.81 9.82 -34.35
CA SER A 771 -14.51 8.61 -35.10
C SER A 771 -13.26 7.93 -34.55
N ASP A 772 -13.34 6.63 -34.29
CA ASP A 772 -12.17 5.84 -33.90
C ASP A 772 -12.37 4.35 -34.20
N THR A 773 -11.29 3.58 -34.13
CA THR A 773 -11.27 2.11 -34.21
C THR A 773 -10.91 1.54 -32.85
N SER A 774 -11.56 0.44 -32.46
CA SER A 774 -11.20 -0.25 -31.23
C SER A 774 -9.74 -0.74 -31.24
N LEU A 775 -9.12 -0.75 -30.05
CA LEU A 775 -7.78 -1.31 -29.85
C LEU A 775 -7.77 -2.84 -29.71
N MET A 776 -8.95 -3.48 -29.70
CA MET A 776 -9.12 -4.92 -29.55
C MET A 776 -9.95 -5.49 -30.71
N ASP A 777 -9.36 -6.34 -31.54
CA ASP A 777 -10.13 -7.04 -32.58
C ASP A 777 -10.94 -8.20 -31.98
N ILE A 778 -12.08 -8.51 -32.60
CA ILE A 778 -12.79 -9.78 -32.36
C ILE A 778 -12.12 -10.86 -33.20
N THR A 779 -11.66 -11.95 -32.59
CA THR A 779 -10.85 -12.98 -33.25
C THR A 779 -11.41 -14.38 -33.08
N ALA A 780 -10.97 -15.30 -33.95
CA ALA A 780 -11.23 -16.73 -33.84
C ALA A 780 -10.09 -17.48 -33.10
N VAL A 781 -9.30 -16.78 -32.27
CA VAL A 781 -8.13 -17.32 -31.56
C VAL A 781 -8.39 -17.33 -30.06
N CYS A 782 -8.14 -18.46 -29.39
CA CYS A 782 -8.26 -18.56 -27.93
C CYS A 782 -7.19 -17.69 -27.24
N PRO A 783 -7.57 -16.58 -26.57
CA PRO A 783 -6.61 -15.70 -25.92
C PRO A 783 -5.93 -16.47 -24.78
N CYS A 784 -4.61 -16.55 -24.83
CA CYS A 784 -3.82 -17.39 -23.92
C CYS A 784 -4.27 -18.87 -23.84
N GLY A 785 -4.90 -19.38 -24.91
CA GLY A 785 -5.42 -20.74 -24.94
C GLY A 785 -6.71 -20.94 -24.12
N LEU A 786 -7.34 -19.88 -23.61
CA LEU A 786 -8.47 -19.96 -22.69
C LEU A 786 -9.80 -19.56 -23.31
N TYR A 787 -10.89 -20.02 -22.69
CA TYR A 787 -12.19 -19.37 -22.77
C TYR A 787 -12.15 -18.03 -22.01
N ASN A 788 -12.09 -16.90 -22.72
CA ASN A 788 -12.22 -15.59 -22.10
C ASN A 788 -13.57 -14.95 -22.42
N PHE A 789 -14.48 -14.97 -21.43
CA PHE A 789 -15.79 -14.33 -21.51
C PHE A 789 -15.81 -12.96 -20.83
N ASN A 790 -14.66 -12.40 -20.44
CA ASN A 790 -14.54 -11.02 -19.98
C ASN A 790 -14.83 -10.05 -21.14
N ALA A 791 -15.20 -8.81 -20.81
CA ALA A 791 -15.48 -7.77 -21.81
C ALA A 791 -14.27 -6.84 -21.99
N TYR A 792 -13.98 -6.50 -23.24
CA TYR A 792 -13.20 -5.30 -23.53
C TYR A 792 -14.13 -4.09 -23.54
N VAL A 793 -13.80 -3.03 -22.79
CA VAL A 793 -14.59 -1.79 -22.73
C VAL A 793 -13.74 -0.62 -23.21
N GLY A 794 -14.24 0.13 -24.20
CA GLY A 794 -13.54 1.26 -24.80
C GLY A 794 -14.42 2.49 -24.97
N THR A 795 -13.79 3.59 -25.37
CA THR A 795 -14.42 4.89 -25.63
C THR A 795 -13.90 5.46 -26.96
N VAL A 796 -14.60 6.48 -27.49
CA VAL A 796 -14.21 7.23 -28.69
C VAL A 796 -13.98 8.71 -28.32
N ALA A 797 -12.78 9.26 -28.48
CA ALA A 797 -11.52 8.56 -28.77
C ALA A 797 -11.12 7.59 -27.66
N ALA A 798 -10.16 6.69 -27.94
CA ALA A 798 -9.66 5.72 -26.96
C ALA A 798 -9.28 6.36 -25.62
N GLY A 799 -9.72 5.72 -24.53
CA GLY A 799 -9.46 6.16 -23.16
C GLY A 799 -8.00 5.96 -22.71
N PHE A 800 -7.76 6.20 -21.42
CA PHE A 800 -6.44 5.98 -20.81
C PHE A 800 -5.98 4.52 -20.93
N SER A 801 -4.69 4.33 -21.22
CA SER A 801 -4.02 3.02 -21.27
C SER A 801 -3.91 2.43 -19.86
N ASP A 802 -4.66 1.37 -19.58
CA ASP A 802 -4.79 0.76 -18.26
C ASP A 802 -4.23 -0.68 -18.24
N PRO A 803 -2.89 -0.87 -18.27
CA PRO A 803 -2.29 -2.19 -18.21
C PRO A 803 -2.35 -2.77 -16.79
N LEU A 804 -2.28 -4.10 -16.68
CA LEU A 804 -1.94 -4.75 -15.41
C LEU A 804 -0.58 -4.25 -14.89
N ASP A 805 -0.44 -4.20 -13.56
CA ASP A 805 0.83 -3.89 -12.93
C ASP A 805 1.86 -5.05 -13.08
N GLY A 806 3.11 -4.81 -12.66
CA GLY A 806 4.17 -5.81 -12.79
C GLY A 806 3.87 -7.13 -12.05
N SER A 807 3.10 -7.08 -10.96
CA SER A 807 2.73 -8.26 -10.19
C SER A 807 1.62 -9.05 -10.89
N GLY A 808 0.59 -8.39 -11.40
CA GLY A 808 -0.45 -9.02 -12.21
C GLY A 808 0.10 -9.63 -13.51
N LEU A 809 1.02 -8.93 -14.17
CA LEU A 809 1.71 -9.45 -15.35
C LEU A 809 2.54 -10.70 -15.04
N ALA A 810 3.25 -10.72 -13.91
CA ALA A 810 4.01 -11.91 -13.48
C ALA A 810 3.10 -13.13 -13.23
N SER A 811 1.87 -12.94 -12.76
CA SER A 811 0.90 -14.01 -12.55
C SER A 811 0.19 -14.48 -13.83
N LEU A 812 0.34 -13.78 -14.96
CA LEU A 812 -0.39 -14.05 -16.21
C LEU A 812 -0.15 -15.47 -16.73
N THR A 813 1.08 -15.97 -16.66
CA THR A 813 1.43 -17.27 -17.26
C THR A 813 1.19 -18.46 -16.33
N VAL A 814 0.76 -18.23 -15.08
CA VAL A 814 0.59 -19.28 -14.08
C VAL A 814 -0.54 -20.22 -14.48
N GLY A 815 -0.23 -21.49 -14.68
CA GLY A 815 -1.19 -22.55 -15.00
C GLY A 815 -1.63 -22.61 -16.47
N LEU A 816 -1.21 -21.68 -17.33
CA LEU A 816 -1.49 -21.75 -18.77
C LEU A 816 -0.85 -22.99 -19.40
N HIS A 817 -1.54 -23.60 -20.37
CA HIS A 817 -0.98 -24.73 -21.14
C HIS A 817 -0.20 -24.27 -22.38
N VAL A 818 -0.39 -23.01 -22.78
CA VAL A 818 0.30 -22.41 -23.93
C VAL A 818 1.43 -21.51 -23.47
N THR A 819 2.51 -21.46 -24.25
CA THR A 819 3.66 -20.56 -24.03
C THR A 819 3.58 -19.29 -24.88
N THR A 820 2.54 -19.16 -25.70
CA THR A 820 2.35 -18.03 -26.63
C THR A 820 1.97 -16.73 -25.92
N CYS A 821 1.44 -16.79 -24.69
CA CYS A 821 1.15 -15.61 -23.91
C CYS A 821 2.36 -15.12 -23.13
N GLN A 822 2.65 -13.84 -23.29
CA GLN A 822 3.78 -13.17 -22.66
C GLN A 822 3.27 -12.28 -21.51
N PRO A 823 3.99 -12.19 -20.39
CA PRO A 823 3.63 -11.34 -19.24
C PRO A 823 3.91 -9.86 -19.56
N LYS A 824 3.26 -9.33 -20.58
CA LYS A 824 3.36 -7.93 -21.01
C LYS A 824 2.01 -7.40 -21.50
N PRO A 825 1.73 -6.09 -21.36
CA PRO A 825 0.59 -5.46 -22.00
C PRO A 825 0.68 -5.60 -23.52
N SER A 826 -0.44 -5.89 -24.17
CA SER A 826 -0.50 -6.10 -25.62
C SER A 826 -1.64 -5.36 -26.32
N LEU A 827 -2.43 -4.57 -25.59
CA LEU A 827 -3.53 -3.79 -26.15
C LEU A 827 -3.06 -2.91 -27.32
N GLY A 828 -3.76 -2.97 -28.46
CA GLY A 828 -3.38 -2.26 -29.69
C GLY A 828 -2.20 -2.86 -30.47
N THR A 829 -1.48 -3.85 -29.93
CA THR A 829 -0.37 -4.56 -30.62
C THR A 829 -0.68 -6.04 -30.91
N ASN A 830 -1.86 -6.51 -30.47
CA ASN A 830 -2.33 -7.87 -30.72
C ASN A 830 -2.38 -8.16 -32.23
N PRO A 831 -1.83 -9.29 -32.70
CA PRO A 831 -1.87 -9.64 -34.12
C PRO A 831 -3.32 -9.73 -34.58
N ALA A 832 -3.61 -9.10 -35.72
CA ALA A 832 -4.92 -9.17 -36.37
C ALA A 832 -5.32 -10.63 -36.58
N SER A 833 -6.61 -10.94 -36.47
CA SER A 833 -7.15 -12.27 -36.73
C SER A 833 -6.65 -12.79 -38.10
N PRO A 834 -5.94 -13.93 -38.18
CA PRO A 834 -5.71 -14.58 -39.45
C PRO A 834 -7.03 -15.21 -39.87
N THR A 835 -7.72 -14.62 -40.85
CA THR A 835 -8.52 -15.44 -41.75
C THR A 835 -7.51 -16.25 -42.58
N GLN A 836 -7.52 -17.58 -42.42
CA GLN A 836 -6.75 -18.61 -43.13
C GLN A 836 -5.42 -19.11 -42.55
N ALA A 837 -5.15 -20.37 -42.91
CA ALA A 837 -4.30 -21.37 -42.29
C ALA A 837 -2.79 -21.12 -42.46
N ASN A 838 -2.06 -21.42 -41.38
CA ASN A 838 -0.63 -21.75 -41.30
C ASN A 838 0.25 -21.29 -42.49
N ASP A 839 0.71 -20.04 -42.44
CA ASP A 839 2.00 -19.68 -43.03
C ASP A 839 2.97 -19.32 -41.89
N PRO A 840 4.22 -19.85 -41.87
CA PRO A 840 5.21 -19.48 -40.86
C PRO A 840 5.77 -18.07 -41.11
N PRO A 841 6.19 -17.35 -40.05
CA PRO A 841 6.75 -16.01 -40.15
C PRO A 841 8.10 -16.01 -40.88
N THR A 842 8.29 -15.04 -41.78
CA THR A 842 9.52 -14.85 -42.55
C THR A 842 10.65 -14.31 -41.66
N VAL A 843 11.78 -15.02 -41.55
CA VAL A 843 12.98 -14.51 -40.86
C VAL A 843 13.63 -13.45 -41.74
N THR A 844 13.57 -12.18 -41.31
CA THR A 844 14.21 -11.05 -42.01
C THR A 844 15.49 -10.63 -41.29
N ASN A 845 16.50 -10.23 -42.06
CA ASN A 845 17.74 -9.69 -41.51
C ASN A 845 17.46 -8.35 -40.78
N PRO A 846 17.83 -8.20 -39.49
CA PRO A 846 17.56 -6.99 -38.71
C PRO A 846 18.21 -5.71 -39.27
N GLY A 847 19.13 -5.81 -40.23
CA GLY A 847 19.78 -4.66 -40.86
C GLY A 847 19.12 -4.11 -42.13
N ASN A 848 18.30 -4.90 -42.86
CA ASN A 848 17.82 -4.49 -44.19
C ASN A 848 16.56 -5.20 -44.74
N GLY A 849 15.89 -6.07 -43.99
CA GLY A 849 14.57 -6.62 -44.38
C GLY A 849 14.58 -7.72 -45.46
N ASN A 850 15.74 -8.23 -45.86
CA ASN A 850 15.85 -9.35 -46.80
C ASN A 850 15.60 -10.71 -46.09
N ALA A 851 14.96 -11.65 -46.79
CA ALA A 851 14.66 -13.00 -46.29
C ALA A 851 15.88 -13.93 -46.42
N CYS A 852 15.97 -14.96 -45.57
CA CYS A 852 16.99 -15.99 -45.77
C CYS A 852 16.71 -16.79 -47.05
N VAL A 853 17.66 -16.80 -47.99
CA VAL A 853 17.53 -17.52 -49.29
C VAL A 853 18.46 -18.72 -49.39
N GLU A 854 19.42 -18.85 -48.47
CA GLU A 854 20.36 -19.98 -48.40
C GLU A 854 20.79 -20.20 -46.95
N GLY A 855 20.64 -21.43 -46.45
CA GLY A 855 20.74 -21.78 -45.02
C GLY A 855 19.36 -21.84 -44.36
N ALA A 856 19.10 -22.86 -43.53
CA ALA A 856 17.77 -23.14 -43.02
C ALA A 856 17.47 -22.37 -41.71
N VAL A 857 16.42 -21.56 -41.65
CA VAL A 857 15.61 -21.40 -40.43
C VAL A 857 14.20 -20.94 -40.83
N ALA A 858 13.18 -21.72 -40.47
CA ALA A 858 11.76 -21.40 -40.70
C ALA A 858 10.98 -21.12 -39.39
N ASP A 859 11.63 -21.14 -38.23
CA ASP A 859 10.94 -20.94 -36.94
C ASP A 859 11.55 -19.86 -36.03
N GLY A 860 12.70 -19.28 -36.37
CA GLY A 860 13.36 -18.26 -35.54
C GLY A 860 13.68 -18.72 -34.11
N GLN A 861 13.69 -20.03 -33.81
CA GLN A 861 13.94 -20.58 -32.47
C GLN A 861 14.88 -21.80 -32.43
N SER A 862 15.43 -22.25 -33.57
CA SER A 862 16.44 -23.32 -33.57
C SER A 862 17.87 -22.78 -33.61
N ASP A 863 18.66 -23.02 -32.55
CA ASP A 863 20.11 -22.76 -32.50
C ASP A 863 20.93 -23.69 -33.43
N GLN A 864 20.28 -24.63 -34.14
CA GLN A 864 20.96 -25.70 -34.88
C GLN A 864 21.23 -25.38 -36.36
N CYS A 865 20.69 -24.31 -36.92
CA CYS A 865 20.98 -23.90 -38.30
C CYS A 865 21.21 -22.38 -38.43
N LYS A 866 22.18 -21.97 -39.26
CA LYS A 866 22.51 -20.56 -39.51
C LYS A 866 22.17 -20.18 -40.95
N CYS A 867 21.51 -19.04 -41.12
CA CYS A 867 21.34 -18.45 -42.44
C CYS A 867 22.72 -18.01 -42.98
N ILE A 868 23.10 -18.54 -44.14
CA ILE A 868 24.39 -18.24 -44.77
C ILE A 868 24.25 -17.16 -45.85
N ARG A 869 23.03 -16.88 -46.33
CA ARG A 869 22.77 -15.83 -47.31
C ARG A 869 21.34 -15.28 -47.22
N TYR A 870 21.23 -13.95 -47.29
CA TYR A 870 19.96 -13.22 -47.33
C TYR A 870 19.73 -12.61 -48.72
N GLY A 871 18.49 -12.58 -49.18
CA GLY A 871 18.08 -12.07 -50.49
C GLY A 871 16.57 -11.84 -50.60
N THR A 872 16.08 -11.63 -51.82
CA THR A 872 14.64 -11.50 -52.09
C THR A 872 13.93 -12.83 -51.81
N ALA A 873 12.82 -12.78 -51.07
CA ALA A 873 12.06 -13.97 -50.71
C ALA A 873 11.66 -14.78 -51.96
N VAL A 874 11.99 -16.07 -51.96
CA VAL A 874 11.56 -17.02 -52.99
C VAL A 874 10.31 -17.72 -52.47
N SER A 875 9.26 -17.78 -53.28
CA SER A 875 8.05 -18.54 -52.92
C SER A 875 8.38 -20.03 -52.82
N PRO A 876 7.93 -20.73 -51.76
CA PRO A 876 8.18 -22.16 -51.65
C PRO A 876 7.44 -22.97 -52.73
N PRO A 877 7.91 -24.20 -53.03
CA PRO A 877 7.16 -25.14 -53.85
C PRO A 877 5.74 -25.38 -53.30
N ALA A 878 4.81 -25.85 -54.13
CA ALA A 878 3.47 -26.19 -53.64
C ALA A 878 3.53 -27.27 -52.54
N SER A 879 2.69 -27.12 -51.52
CA SER A 879 2.51 -28.13 -50.47
C SER A 879 1.98 -29.44 -51.07
N ASN A 880 2.52 -30.56 -50.62
CA ASN A 880 2.07 -31.91 -50.92
C ASN A 880 1.11 -32.46 -49.84
N GLY A 881 0.88 -31.71 -48.76
CA GLY A 881 -0.03 -32.05 -47.66
C GLY A 881 0.45 -33.16 -46.74
N ARG A 882 1.72 -33.55 -46.79
CA ARG A 882 2.30 -34.63 -45.96
C ARG A 882 3.20 -34.04 -44.90
N GLU A 883 2.89 -34.32 -43.63
CA GLU A 883 3.63 -33.80 -42.50
C GLU A 883 4.96 -34.52 -42.31
N GLY A 884 5.93 -33.79 -41.76
CA GLY A 884 7.24 -34.33 -41.41
C GLY A 884 7.50 -34.24 -39.91
N CYS A 885 8.15 -35.26 -39.39
CA CYS A 885 8.57 -35.37 -38.00
C CYS A 885 10.09 -35.64 -37.95
N PRO A 886 10.76 -35.37 -36.83
CA PRO A 886 12.17 -35.73 -36.67
C PRO A 886 12.41 -37.23 -36.91
N ALA A 887 13.54 -37.56 -37.53
CA ALA A 887 13.99 -38.93 -37.69
C ALA A 887 14.24 -39.57 -36.31
N SER A 888 14.21 -40.90 -36.25
CA SER A 888 14.32 -41.64 -35.00
C SER A 888 15.68 -41.36 -34.32
N GLY A 889 15.64 -40.83 -33.09
CA GLY A 889 16.84 -40.46 -32.32
C GLY A 889 17.16 -38.96 -32.31
N LEU A 890 16.40 -38.14 -33.04
CA LEU A 890 16.48 -36.68 -32.98
C LEU A 890 15.35 -36.10 -32.12
N ASP A 891 15.63 -34.97 -31.45
CA ASP A 891 14.68 -34.30 -30.57
C ASP A 891 13.74 -33.34 -31.33
N ASP A 892 12.75 -32.79 -30.61
CA ASP A 892 11.68 -31.96 -31.16
C ASP A 892 12.15 -30.61 -31.75
N SER A 893 13.42 -30.22 -31.59
CA SER A 893 13.99 -29.02 -32.23
C SER A 893 14.02 -29.10 -33.77
N TYR A 894 13.91 -30.31 -34.34
CA TYR A 894 13.81 -30.53 -35.79
C TYR A 894 12.36 -30.49 -36.30
N LYS A 895 11.36 -30.42 -35.42
CA LYS A 895 9.95 -30.65 -35.78
C LYS A 895 9.39 -29.60 -36.73
N GLY A 896 9.69 -28.31 -36.50
CA GLY A 896 9.25 -27.22 -37.39
C GLY A 896 9.87 -27.34 -38.78
N LEU A 897 11.17 -27.63 -38.84
CA LEU A 897 11.90 -27.85 -40.09
C LEU A 897 11.37 -29.06 -40.86
N CYS A 898 11.18 -30.20 -40.18
CA CYS A 898 10.69 -31.42 -40.79
C CYS A 898 9.25 -31.27 -41.30
N SER A 899 8.37 -30.64 -40.52
CA SER A 899 7.00 -30.36 -40.93
C SER A 899 6.98 -29.55 -42.23
N TYR A 900 7.76 -28.48 -42.31
CA TYR A 900 7.83 -27.64 -43.51
C TYR A 900 8.44 -28.36 -44.71
N THR A 901 9.65 -28.91 -44.56
CA THR A 901 10.41 -29.45 -45.70
C THR A 901 9.74 -30.68 -46.33
N CYS A 902 9.21 -31.59 -45.51
CA CYS A 902 8.52 -32.79 -45.99
C CYS A 902 7.21 -32.42 -46.70
N ASN A 903 6.52 -31.39 -46.20
CA ASN A 903 5.30 -30.88 -46.80
C ASN A 903 5.57 -30.16 -48.14
N HIS A 904 6.76 -29.60 -48.36
CA HIS A 904 7.16 -28.99 -49.63
C HIS A 904 7.99 -29.91 -50.55
N GLY A 905 7.95 -31.24 -50.31
CA GLY A 905 8.48 -32.25 -51.24
C GLY A 905 9.93 -32.67 -51.01
N TYR A 906 10.62 -32.13 -50.00
CA TYR A 906 11.98 -32.51 -49.63
C TYR A 906 12.01 -33.07 -48.20
N CYS A 907 12.07 -34.39 -48.03
CA CYS A 907 12.07 -35.01 -46.70
C CYS A 907 13.36 -35.83 -46.51
N PRO A 908 14.45 -35.23 -46.00
CA PRO A 908 15.74 -35.91 -45.86
C PRO A 908 15.66 -36.95 -44.74
N ASP A 909 15.84 -38.22 -45.07
CA ASP A 909 15.71 -39.37 -44.17
C ASP A 909 16.73 -39.39 -43.00
N THR A 910 17.82 -38.65 -43.13
CA THR A 910 18.83 -38.46 -42.08
C THR A 910 18.38 -37.52 -40.95
N ALA A 911 17.38 -36.67 -41.18
CA ALA A 911 16.90 -35.68 -40.20
C ALA A 911 15.39 -35.72 -39.98
N CYS A 912 14.63 -36.13 -40.99
CA CYS A 912 13.19 -36.11 -41.03
C CYS A 912 12.62 -37.45 -41.51
N ARG A 913 11.39 -37.72 -41.12
CA ARG A 913 10.57 -38.81 -41.65
C ARG A 913 9.15 -38.30 -41.83
N TYR A 914 8.39 -38.90 -42.74
CA TYR A 914 6.98 -38.61 -42.81
C TYR A 914 6.27 -39.12 -41.55
N CYS A 915 5.34 -38.30 -41.10
CA CYS A 915 4.26 -38.64 -40.19
C CYS A 915 2.94 -38.20 -40.84
#